data_AF-A0A409VFN7-F1
#
_entry.id   AF-A0A409VFN7-F1
#
_cell.length_a   1.000
_cell.length_b   1.000
_cell.length_c   1.000
_cell.angle_alpha   90.00
_cell.angle_beta   90.00
_cell.angle_gamma   90.00
#
_symmetry.space_group_name_H-M   'P 1'
#
loop_
_entity.id
_entity.type
_entity.pdbx_description
1 polymer ?
#
loop_
_entity_poly.entity_id
_entity_poly.type
_entity_poly.pdbx_seq_one_letter_code
_entity_poly.pdbx_strand_id
1 'polypeptide(L)'
;MSDWYRDDKYYFADRNVVILVSDTLFELHRHLLAREGSAFENMSLLSKQVPPTKDKSVVQDGQIPHGSSTLYLSRLYNIALMSHKYHFSTAEIWVIRCSMAYLRRFRDYEVIPTDILAMMTKFFQQRDMFGHFLEREGPKWLCGEAYLTMLLKAKEISEKDTFLTAEHRVNIYRGNCKVSFNEDLPNCFPSVHPSHDCVYGPDIDMSNPAHASGQSQSEMEYQLVVRRDRKFYLPHGDVVLLVENTLFKIHRYVLSQDDSAFKDMFDFEDQTSAETSPSFVQHGTDDEHPILVPGDEANKFRDLLWALYSLPQELYKACYSRMESEIVRLCNVAGLSHKYHFSSTECWAVSALLKAFEHCDGPDIRTVSIDTLTRVTQASLQCSDFEDSKTLLELLEDGWLALFLRRDKLGLAITILDDMGNENLCAQAYMAMLMEGKQAWREDPHLTQVHHRRLLNAYYHVSELADSLSKSAPQIIHPPDCIKTPSECDAAWAKFWRHISGLAPDTGDYLVVQHHRMDVVGRLGTAHDITQQLAYGTPSVPPDPPVSHMFAVDKQGSVVATPSFVQDGQDDEHPIELQGDTVEQFRDLLWTLYSLPHEIVEVTSPKTEAHVIKLTNIASIAHKYHFSSIESWTLQSLVSFFNSYPPPSVSLSTDTLMRITEVAVLCQDDEKKTDSLLAALRPRWAALIAARQDLGLIVTTMERLGIRDLCGTAYVAMLLQGREVWEKDPYLTHAHRIRLLSGYYNLSMLVDELQDNAPLFAHHPYCTYPGQDACVASWYNFWKGLLTFDRNLIFTAIPRPHRLDVLARLTVAEDFMKLILQERVLVANRPRHVFEDSVLCHPFAFHSVRTLYMRTQNQLMDLFNDPV
;
A
#
# COMPACT_ATOMS: atom_id res chain seq x y z
N MET A 1 -38.93 10.92 32.64
CA MET A 1 -38.75 11.23 31.22
C MET A 1 -37.48 12.04 31.14
N SER A 2 -36.50 11.51 30.45
CA SER A 2 -35.31 12.26 30.03
C SER A 2 -35.63 12.77 28.63
N ASP A 3 -35.36 14.04 28.34
CA ASP A 3 -35.68 14.61 27.04
C ASP A 3 -34.58 14.27 26.03
N TRP A 4 -34.56 13.01 25.55
CA TRP A 4 -33.68 12.58 24.47
C TRP A 4 -34.20 13.07 23.11
N TYR A 5 -33.29 13.36 22.18
CA TYR A 5 -33.63 13.66 20.78
C TYR A 5 -33.06 12.60 19.83
N ARG A 6 -33.67 12.43 18.66
CA ARG A 6 -33.21 11.51 17.61
C ARG A 6 -32.18 12.22 16.72
N ASP A 7 -31.17 11.50 16.21
CA ASP A 7 -30.16 12.09 15.32
C ASP A 7 -30.69 12.32 13.90
N ASP A 8 -30.56 13.55 13.39
CA ASP A 8 -31.07 13.97 12.07
C ASP A 8 -30.48 13.19 10.88
N LYS A 9 -29.29 12.58 11.03
CA LYS A 9 -28.62 11.81 9.96
C LYS A 9 -28.60 10.31 10.22
N TYR A 10 -28.60 9.89 11.48
CA TYR A 10 -28.34 8.51 11.89
C TYR A 10 -29.47 7.87 12.73
N TYR A 11 -30.69 8.36 12.59
CA TYR A 11 -31.91 7.68 13.03
C TYR A 11 -32.74 7.26 11.81
N PHE A 12 -32.94 5.96 11.61
CA PHE A 12 -33.58 5.41 10.42
C PHE A 12 -34.54 4.26 10.80
N ALA A 13 -35.81 4.37 10.39
CA ALA A 13 -36.93 3.55 10.88
C ALA A 13 -37.01 2.10 10.33
N ASP A 14 -35.97 1.63 9.66
CA ASP A 14 -35.87 0.32 8.99
C ASP A 14 -35.09 -0.74 9.80
N ARG A 15 -34.71 -0.47 11.07
CA ARG A 15 -33.48 -1.08 11.63
C ARG A 15 -33.65 -1.89 12.92
N ASN A 16 -32.50 -2.28 13.48
CA ASN A 16 -32.32 -3.50 14.28
C ASN A 16 -31.52 -3.27 15.58
N VAL A 17 -31.08 -2.04 15.87
CA VAL A 17 -30.54 -1.65 17.18
C VAL A 17 -30.70 -0.15 17.43
N VAL A 18 -31.29 0.23 18.56
CA VAL A 18 -31.33 1.61 19.07
C VAL A 18 -30.21 1.82 20.10
N ILE A 19 -29.50 2.93 20.00
CA ILE A 19 -28.34 3.30 20.83
C ILE A 19 -28.52 4.72 21.35
N LEU A 20 -28.30 4.95 22.66
CA LEU A 20 -28.33 6.25 23.30
C LEU A 20 -26.89 6.70 23.63
N VAL A 21 -26.47 7.86 23.10
CA VAL A 21 -25.17 8.48 23.41
C VAL A 21 -25.39 9.88 23.97
N SER A 22 -24.99 10.10 25.23
CA SER A 22 -25.32 11.29 26.02
C SER A 22 -26.84 11.56 26.08
N ASP A 23 -27.38 12.36 25.17
CA ASP A 23 -28.79 12.75 25.04
C ASP A 23 -29.39 12.42 23.66
N THR A 24 -28.59 11.81 22.77
CA THR A 24 -28.95 11.53 21.37
C THR A 24 -29.25 10.05 21.13
N LEU A 25 -30.42 9.75 20.57
CA LEU A 25 -30.82 8.42 20.08
C LEU A 25 -30.41 8.21 18.62
N PHE A 26 -29.85 7.04 18.35
CA PHE A 26 -29.42 6.54 17.04
C PHE A 26 -30.11 5.21 16.75
N GLU A 27 -30.70 5.04 15.56
CA GLU A 27 -31.35 3.79 15.16
C GLU A 27 -30.59 3.19 13.96
N LEU A 28 -29.97 2.03 14.13
CA LEU A 28 -28.82 1.62 13.32
C LEU A 28 -28.89 0.18 12.78
N HIS A 29 -28.20 -0.04 11.66
CA HIS A 29 -27.93 -1.37 11.13
C HIS A 29 -26.97 -2.12 12.06
N ARG A 30 -27.52 -3.00 12.90
CA ARG A 30 -26.76 -3.92 13.76
C ARG A 30 -25.62 -4.65 13.04
N HIS A 31 -25.82 -5.02 11.76
CA HIS A 31 -24.82 -5.76 10.99
C HIS A 31 -23.56 -4.94 10.65
N LEU A 32 -23.65 -3.60 10.55
CA LEU A 32 -22.48 -2.74 10.29
C LEU A 32 -21.61 -2.59 11.54
N LEU A 33 -22.24 -2.38 12.71
CA LEU A 33 -21.55 -2.29 14.00
C LEU A 33 -20.86 -3.62 14.37
N ALA A 34 -21.58 -4.74 14.24
CA ALA A 34 -21.09 -6.06 14.63
C ALA A 34 -20.09 -6.69 13.63
N ARG A 35 -19.80 -6.04 12.49
CA ARG A 35 -18.86 -6.56 11.49
C ARG A 35 -17.40 -6.56 11.95
N GLU A 36 -17.01 -5.55 12.72
CA GLU A 36 -15.65 -5.44 13.29
C GLU A 36 -15.62 -5.02 14.75
N GLY A 37 -16.62 -4.28 15.23
CA GLY A 37 -16.69 -3.86 16.63
C GLY A 37 -16.96 -5.05 17.53
N SER A 38 -15.91 -5.76 17.95
CA SER A 38 -16.05 -6.94 18.83
C SER A 38 -16.70 -6.59 20.17
N ALA A 39 -16.63 -5.32 20.61
CA ALA A 39 -17.42 -4.81 21.73
C ALA A 39 -18.94 -4.88 21.44
N PHE A 40 -19.37 -4.49 20.23
CA PHE A 40 -20.76 -4.60 19.78
C PHE A 40 -21.18 -6.04 19.52
N GLU A 41 -20.30 -6.89 18.99
CA GLU A 41 -20.58 -8.34 18.87
C GLU A 41 -20.82 -8.96 20.26
N ASN A 42 -19.96 -8.68 21.24
CA ASN A 42 -20.04 -9.22 22.60
C ASN A 42 -21.20 -8.64 23.42
N MET A 43 -21.49 -7.33 23.33
CA MET A 43 -22.76 -6.78 23.82
C MET A 43 -23.94 -7.52 23.19
N SER A 44 -23.82 -7.91 21.92
CA SER A 44 -24.85 -8.70 21.26
C SER A 44 -24.90 -10.20 21.63
N LEU A 45 -23.90 -10.72 22.37
CA LEU A 45 -23.85 -12.11 22.87
C LEU A 45 -24.33 -12.25 24.32
N LEU A 46 -24.28 -11.19 25.13
CA LEU A 46 -24.78 -11.20 26.52
C LEU A 46 -26.28 -11.57 26.61
N SER A 47 -27.05 -11.24 25.57
CA SER A 47 -28.46 -11.64 25.41
C SER A 47 -28.71 -13.14 25.22
N LYS A 48 -27.68 -13.94 24.89
CA LYS A 48 -27.80 -15.36 24.54
C LYS A 48 -27.38 -16.32 25.66
N GLN A 49 -27.53 -15.92 26.93
CA GLN A 49 -27.31 -16.85 28.04
C GLN A 49 -28.45 -17.87 28.15
N VAL A 50 -28.08 -19.15 28.08
CA VAL A 50 -28.98 -20.30 28.22
C VAL A 50 -29.67 -20.27 29.60
N PRO A 51 -31.00 -20.50 29.70
CA PRO A 51 -31.69 -20.44 30.97
C PRO A 51 -31.13 -21.45 31.99
N PRO A 52 -30.92 -21.05 33.26
CA PRO A 52 -30.33 -21.92 34.26
C PRO A 52 -31.26 -23.11 34.56
N THR A 53 -30.74 -24.32 34.38
CA THR A 53 -31.41 -25.55 34.80
C THR A 53 -31.60 -25.51 36.32
N LYS A 54 -32.87 -25.54 36.76
CA LYS A 54 -33.22 -25.57 38.18
C LYS A 54 -32.78 -26.91 38.79
N ASP A 55 -31.72 -26.88 39.58
CA ASP A 55 -31.47 -27.91 40.59
C ASP A 55 -31.06 -27.31 41.94
N LYS A 56 -31.34 -28.02 43.04
CA LYS A 56 -31.36 -27.43 44.40
C LYS A 56 -30.41 -28.08 45.40
N SER A 57 -29.29 -27.41 45.68
CA SER A 57 -28.49 -27.56 46.91
C SER A 57 -27.62 -26.30 47.07
N VAL A 58 -27.82 -25.39 48.03
CA VAL A 58 -27.82 -25.53 49.50
C VAL A 58 -26.46 -25.98 50.06
N VAL A 59 -25.53 -25.01 50.12
CA VAL A 59 -24.59 -24.78 51.24
C VAL A 59 -24.47 -23.25 51.41
N GLN A 60 -24.26 -22.76 52.63
CA GLN A 60 -24.02 -21.33 52.95
C GLN A 60 -22.61 -21.12 53.53
N ASP A 61 -22.28 -19.83 53.72
CA ASP A 61 -21.07 -19.27 54.35
C ASP A 61 -19.75 -19.34 53.55
N GLY A 62 -18.95 -18.26 53.50
CA GLY A 62 -19.25 -16.91 53.98
C GLY A 62 -18.09 -15.89 53.93
N GLN A 63 -18.44 -14.64 54.25
CA GLN A 63 -17.59 -13.49 54.62
C GLN A 63 -16.62 -12.89 53.58
N ILE A 64 -16.73 -11.57 53.42
CA ILE A 64 -15.75 -10.65 52.83
C ILE A 64 -15.12 -9.85 53.99
N PRO A 65 -13.81 -9.55 53.95
CA PRO A 65 -13.40 -8.16 54.17
C PRO A 65 -12.36 -7.67 53.15
N HIS A 66 -12.32 -6.35 52.91
CA HIS A 66 -11.40 -5.69 51.98
C HIS A 66 -9.95 -5.65 52.53
N GLY A 67 -8.95 -5.66 51.63
CA GLY A 67 -7.57 -5.32 51.99
C GLY A 67 -6.53 -5.45 50.88
N SER A 68 -6.00 -4.30 50.43
CA SER A 68 -4.70 -4.11 49.75
C SER A 68 -4.37 -4.85 48.45
N SER A 69 -4.18 -4.04 47.40
CA SER A 69 -3.48 -4.37 46.15
C SER A 69 -1.99 -4.71 46.36
N THR A 70 -1.46 -5.72 45.65
CA THR A 70 -0.16 -5.65 44.92
C THR A 70 0.09 -6.86 44.01
N LEU A 71 0.84 -6.60 42.93
CA LEU A 71 1.49 -7.50 41.95
C LEU A 71 1.40 -9.04 42.15
N TYR A 72 1.00 -9.76 41.10
CA TYR A 72 1.23 -11.21 40.97
C TYR A 72 2.14 -11.59 39.79
N LEU A 73 3.38 -11.10 39.82
CA LEU A 73 4.50 -11.54 38.97
C LEU A 73 4.96 -12.97 39.35
N SER A 74 4.08 -13.97 39.23
CA SER A 74 4.39 -15.38 39.51
C SER A 74 4.38 -16.28 38.26
N ARG A 75 3.75 -15.85 37.15
CA ARG A 75 3.68 -16.65 35.91
C ARG A 75 4.94 -16.58 35.03
N LEU A 76 5.87 -15.65 35.29
CA LEU A 76 7.09 -15.47 34.47
C LEU A 76 8.34 -16.18 35.01
N TYR A 77 8.37 -16.62 36.28
CA TYR A 77 9.61 -17.11 36.91
C TYR A 77 9.92 -18.61 36.68
N ASN A 78 9.10 -19.35 35.93
CA ASN A 78 9.36 -20.76 35.61
C ASN A 78 9.44 -21.04 34.10
N ILE A 79 10.29 -20.27 33.41
CA ILE A 79 11.07 -20.80 32.29
C ILE A 79 12.08 -21.81 32.88
N ALA A 80 11.60 -23.01 33.23
CA ALA A 80 12.33 -23.98 34.04
C ALA A 80 12.20 -25.45 33.58
N LEU A 81 11.76 -25.67 32.34
CA LEU A 81 11.74 -26.94 31.58
C LEU A 81 11.36 -26.54 30.13
N MET A 82 12.27 -26.09 29.26
CA MET A 82 13.42 -26.82 28.72
C MET A 82 13.07 -28.23 28.23
N SER A 83 13.06 -28.38 26.90
CA SER A 83 13.23 -29.61 26.11
C SER A 83 12.31 -30.82 26.35
N HIS A 84 11.66 -31.28 25.27
CA HIS A 84 11.96 -32.62 24.78
C HIS A 84 11.70 -32.79 23.26
N LYS A 85 12.68 -32.36 22.45
CA LYS A 85 13.25 -33.13 21.32
C LYS A 85 14.44 -32.38 20.71
N TYR A 86 15.31 -33.15 20.03
CA TYR A 86 16.57 -32.75 19.37
C TYR A 86 17.66 -32.18 20.30
N HIS A 87 18.61 -33.07 20.66
CA HIS A 87 19.92 -32.65 21.16
C HIS A 87 20.80 -32.21 19.98
N PHE A 88 21.35 -31.00 20.06
CA PHE A 88 22.57 -30.66 19.33
C PHE A 88 23.80 -31.00 20.17
N SER A 89 24.90 -31.37 19.53
CA SER A 89 26.14 -31.74 20.22
C SER A 89 26.93 -30.50 20.66
N THR A 90 27.71 -30.62 21.74
CA THR A 90 28.54 -29.52 22.27
C THR A 90 29.53 -28.96 21.25
N ALA A 91 29.95 -29.79 20.28
CA ALA A 91 30.82 -29.39 19.18
C ALA A 91 30.15 -28.39 18.23
N GLU A 92 28.85 -28.53 17.96
CA GLU A 92 28.12 -27.66 17.03
C GLU A 92 27.91 -26.26 17.63
N ILE A 93 27.63 -26.17 18.93
CA ILE A 93 27.59 -24.89 19.66
C ILE A 93 28.96 -24.20 19.65
N TRP A 94 30.05 -24.97 19.74
CA TRP A 94 31.41 -24.43 19.68
C TRP A 94 31.77 -23.93 18.27
N VAL A 95 31.46 -24.70 17.22
CA VAL A 95 31.65 -24.28 15.83
C VAL A 95 30.84 -23.03 15.50
N ILE A 96 29.55 -22.98 15.87
CA ILE A 96 28.70 -21.78 15.66
C ILE A 96 29.30 -20.56 16.37
N ARG A 97 29.79 -20.70 17.61
CA ARG A 97 30.44 -19.58 18.32
C ARG A 97 31.76 -19.15 17.67
N CYS A 98 32.57 -20.07 17.18
CA CYS A 98 33.81 -19.77 16.46
C CYS A 98 33.53 -19.09 15.10
N SER A 99 32.56 -19.59 14.32
CA SER A 99 32.13 -18.96 13.06
C SER A 99 31.58 -17.56 13.29
N MET A 100 30.72 -17.35 14.31
CA MET A 100 30.19 -16.02 14.63
C MET A 100 31.27 -15.06 15.16
N ALA A 101 32.29 -15.55 15.87
CA ALA A 101 33.44 -14.75 16.27
C ALA A 101 34.34 -14.37 15.07
N TYR A 102 34.46 -15.26 14.08
CA TYR A 102 35.20 -15.01 12.84
C TYR A 102 34.47 -14.00 11.94
N LEU A 103 33.16 -14.19 11.73
CA LEU A 103 32.30 -13.31 10.92
C LEU A 103 32.24 -11.87 11.46
N ARG A 104 32.20 -11.68 12.78
CA ARG A 104 32.26 -10.35 13.41
C ARG A 104 33.50 -9.54 13.03
N ARG A 105 34.57 -10.19 12.55
CA ARG A 105 35.82 -9.57 12.10
C ARG A 105 35.79 -9.06 10.65
N PHE A 106 34.70 -9.35 9.91
CA PHE A 106 34.48 -8.90 8.53
C PHE A 106 33.35 -7.86 8.41
N ARG A 107 32.76 -7.44 9.53
CA ARG A 107 31.68 -6.43 9.56
C ARG A 107 32.07 -5.09 8.93
N ASP A 108 33.37 -4.79 8.91
CA ASP A 108 33.93 -3.52 8.45
C ASP A 108 34.41 -3.58 6.98
N TYR A 109 34.06 -4.64 6.24
CA TYR A 109 34.34 -4.81 4.81
C TYR A 109 33.03 -5.04 4.04
N GLU A 110 32.73 -4.18 3.06
CA GLU A 110 31.43 -4.15 2.36
C GLU A 110 31.17 -5.35 1.42
N VAL A 111 32.17 -6.21 1.18
CA VAL A 111 32.04 -7.40 0.32
C VAL A 111 32.63 -8.63 1.01
N ILE A 112 31.79 -9.64 1.23
CA ILE A 112 32.22 -10.98 1.66
C ILE A 112 32.64 -11.78 0.41
N PRO A 113 33.85 -12.38 0.36
CA PRO A 113 34.28 -13.20 -0.77
C PRO A 113 33.30 -14.36 -1.07
N THR A 114 32.99 -14.54 -2.36
CA THR A 114 32.08 -15.57 -2.90
C THR A 114 32.38 -16.97 -2.37
N ASP A 115 33.66 -17.27 -2.19
CA ASP A 115 34.17 -18.60 -1.86
C ASP A 115 33.83 -18.97 -0.39
N ILE A 116 33.83 -17.96 0.48
CA ILE A 116 33.39 -18.08 1.88
C ILE A 116 31.87 -18.24 1.92
N LEU A 117 31.15 -17.45 1.11
CA LEU A 117 29.69 -17.56 1.01
C LEU A 117 29.27 -18.96 0.53
N ALA A 118 29.92 -19.49 -0.51
CA ALA A 118 29.68 -20.84 -1.03
C ALA A 118 30.02 -21.94 0.00
N MET A 119 31.11 -21.77 0.76
CA MET A 119 31.48 -22.69 1.84
C MET A 119 30.42 -22.70 2.96
N MET A 120 29.94 -21.52 3.38
CA MET A 120 28.88 -21.38 4.38
C MET A 120 27.55 -21.94 3.90
N THR A 121 27.14 -21.65 2.65
CA THR A 121 25.92 -22.21 2.05
C THR A 121 25.97 -23.74 2.08
N LYS A 122 27.07 -24.34 1.65
CA LYS A 122 27.24 -25.81 1.64
C LYS A 122 27.25 -26.41 3.06
N PHE A 123 27.85 -25.72 4.03
CA PHE A 123 27.84 -26.13 5.44
C PHE A 123 26.44 -26.13 6.06
N PHE A 124 25.66 -25.06 5.86
CA PHE A 124 24.31 -24.94 6.40
C PHE A 124 23.29 -25.84 5.68
N GLN A 125 23.45 -26.07 4.36
CA GLN A 125 22.67 -27.08 3.61
C GLN A 125 22.93 -28.50 4.12
N GLN A 126 24.19 -28.86 4.41
CA GLN A 126 24.54 -30.17 4.97
C GLN A 126 24.08 -30.40 6.43
N ARG A 127 23.41 -29.42 7.04
CA ARG A 127 22.95 -29.44 8.45
C ARG A 127 21.49 -29.03 8.65
N ASP A 128 20.74 -28.81 7.57
CA ASP A 128 19.32 -28.47 7.61
C ASP A 128 18.97 -27.17 8.39
N MET A 129 19.96 -26.30 8.61
CA MET A 129 19.81 -25.04 9.36
C MET A 129 19.58 -23.81 8.46
N PHE A 130 19.44 -24.01 7.13
CA PHE A 130 19.50 -22.93 6.14
C PHE A 130 18.35 -21.91 6.28
N GLY A 131 17.11 -22.39 6.46
CA GLY A 131 15.95 -21.51 6.69
C GLY A 131 16.07 -20.72 8.00
N HIS A 132 16.53 -21.37 9.07
CA HIS A 132 16.61 -20.74 10.40
C HIS A 132 17.66 -19.60 10.46
N PHE A 133 18.67 -19.64 9.61
CA PHE A 133 19.63 -18.54 9.39
C PHE A 133 19.00 -17.38 8.59
N LEU A 134 18.27 -17.69 7.52
CA LEU A 134 17.58 -16.72 6.67
C LEU A 134 16.49 -15.93 7.41
N GLU A 135 15.73 -16.55 8.31
CA GLU A 135 14.63 -15.88 9.03
C GLU A 135 15.09 -14.90 10.13
N ARG A 136 16.24 -15.14 10.77
CA ARG A 136 16.65 -14.39 11.99
C ARG A 136 17.82 -13.44 11.81
N GLU A 137 18.79 -13.78 10.96
CA GLU A 137 20.02 -13.01 10.81
C GLU A 137 20.28 -12.58 9.36
N GLY A 138 19.97 -13.41 8.35
CA GLY A 138 20.20 -13.11 6.94
C GLY A 138 19.92 -11.66 6.49
N PRO A 139 18.76 -11.04 6.82
CA PRO A 139 18.40 -9.69 6.41
C PRO A 139 19.27 -8.56 6.99
N LYS A 140 20.12 -8.85 7.99
CA LYS A 140 20.95 -7.86 8.68
C LYS A 140 22.39 -7.76 8.12
N TRP A 141 22.78 -8.70 7.25
CA TRP A 141 24.18 -8.89 6.83
C TRP A 141 24.37 -9.03 5.31
N LEU A 142 23.30 -9.06 4.51
CA LEU A 142 23.35 -9.26 3.06
C LEU A 142 22.54 -8.19 2.32
N CYS A 143 23.22 -7.38 1.51
CA CYS A 143 22.59 -6.42 0.60
C CYS A 143 22.73 -6.88 -0.85
N GLY A 144 21.76 -6.53 -1.70
CA GLY A 144 21.83 -6.71 -3.15
C GLY A 144 21.86 -8.16 -3.65
N GLU A 145 22.56 -8.37 -4.76
CA GLU A 145 22.49 -9.56 -5.63
C GLU A 145 22.81 -10.88 -4.94
N ALA A 146 23.66 -10.86 -3.90
CA ALA A 146 23.98 -12.04 -3.09
C ALA A 146 22.76 -12.56 -2.28
N TYR A 147 21.89 -11.65 -1.81
CA TYR A 147 20.65 -12.01 -1.11
C TYR A 147 19.63 -12.62 -2.07
N LEU A 148 19.46 -12.03 -3.27
CA LEU A 148 18.64 -12.60 -4.34
C LEU A 148 19.13 -14.01 -4.75
N THR A 149 20.44 -14.16 -4.93
CA THR A 149 21.05 -15.44 -5.32
C THR A 149 20.81 -16.53 -4.27
N MET A 150 20.85 -16.19 -2.97
CA MET A 150 20.48 -17.13 -1.90
C MET A 150 18.99 -17.44 -1.86
N LEU A 151 18.10 -16.45 -2.05
CA LEU A 151 16.65 -16.65 -2.06
C LEU A 151 16.20 -17.53 -3.24
N LEU A 152 16.71 -17.29 -4.45
CA LEU A 152 16.42 -18.10 -5.62
C LEU A 152 16.84 -19.57 -5.41
N LYS A 153 18.00 -19.80 -4.77
CA LYS A 153 18.46 -21.16 -4.43
C LYS A 153 17.69 -21.81 -3.28
N ALA A 154 17.17 -21.03 -2.33
CA ALA A 154 16.25 -21.54 -1.31
C ALA A 154 14.91 -21.98 -1.93
N LYS A 155 14.40 -21.21 -2.91
CA LYS A 155 13.19 -21.56 -3.67
C LYS A 155 13.37 -22.85 -4.48
N GLU A 156 14.48 -22.97 -5.21
CA GLU A 156 14.84 -24.16 -6.01
C GLU A 156 14.95 -25.45 -5.16
N ILE A 157 15.24 -25.33 -3.86
CA ILE A 157 15.30 -26.45 -2.90
C ILE A 157 13.91 -26.76 -2.35
N SER A 158 13.14 -25.75 -1.95
CA SER A 158 11.74 -25.88 -1.48
C SER A 158 10.84 -26.60 -2.50
N GLU A 159 11.01 -26.27 -3.78
CA GLU A 159 10.26 -26.89 -4.89
C GLU A 159 10.62 -28.39 -5.06
N LYS A 160 11.85 -28.82 -4.71
CA LYS A 160 12.29 -30.22 -4.79
C LYS A 160 11.78 -31.07 -3.62
N ASP A 161 11.78 -30.54 -2.40
CA ASP A 161 11.24 -31.26 -1.23
C ASP A 161 9.70 -31.40 -1.28
N THR A 162 9.02 -30.44 -1.93
CA THR A 162 7.57 -30.51 -2.17
C THR A 162 7.20 -31.68 -3.10
N PHE A 163 8.09 -32.07 -4.02
CA PHE A 163 7.87 -33.22 -4.91
C PHE A 163 7.98 -34.56 -4.15
N LEU A 164 8.99 -34.70 -3.29
CA LEU A 164 9.22 -35.91 -2.48
C LEU A 164 8.12 -36.16 -1.44
N THR A 165 7.53 -35.09 -0.88
CA THR A 165 6.41 -35.20 0.06
C THR A 165 5.06 -35.53 -0.60
N ALA A 166 4.91 -35.28 -1.91
CA ALA A 166 3.74 -35.70 -2.68
C ALA A 166 3.73 -37.22 -2.93
N GLU A 167 4.84 -37.79 -3.39
CA GLU A 167 4.95 -39.23 -3.69
C GLU A 167 4.75 -40.11 -2.45
N HIS A 168 5.21 -39.65 -1.28
CA HIS A 168 4.99 -40.33 0.00
C HIS A 168 3.51 -40.35 0.43
N ARG A 169 2.71 -39.35 0.05
CA ARG A 169 1.29 -39.27 0.42
C ARG A 169 0.37 -40.12 -0.45
N VAL A 170 0.71 -40.35 -1.72
CA VAL A 170 -0.06 -41.24 -2.62
C VAL A 170 0.03 -42.70 -2.17
N ASN A 171 1.19 -43.13 -1.68
CA ASN A 171 1.42 -44.53 -1.28
C ASN A 171 0.71 -44.96 0.01
N ILE A 172 0.29 -44.01 0.87
CA ILE A 172 -0.41 -44.32 2.13
C ILE A 172 -1.89 -44.68 1.89
N TYR A 173 -2.52 -44.20 0.81
CA TYR A 173 -3.94 -44.49 0.50
C TYR A 173 -4.17 -45.73 -0.38
N ARG A 174 -3.14 -46.58 -0.60
CA ARG A 174 -3.27 -47.87 -1.31
C ARG A 174 -3.13 -49.11 -0.42
N GLY A 175 -3.10 -48.94 0.91
CA GLY A 175 -3.02 -50.04 1.88
C GLY A 175 -4.31 -50.30 2.66
N ASN A 176 -5.22 -51.12 2.10
CA ASN A 176 -6.09 -52.12 2.80
C ASN A 176 -7.46 -52.34 2.14
N CYS A 177 -7.49 -53.19 1.11
CA CYS A 177 -8.62 -54.11 0.84
C CYS A 177 -8.05 -55.41 0.25
N LYS A 178 -8.26 -56.54 0.94
CA LYS A 178 -7.77 -57.88 0.55
C LYS A 178 -8.83 -58.97 0.82
N VAL A 179 -9.79 -59.12 -0.08
CA VAL A 179 -10.62 -60.33 -0.34
C VAL A 179 -11.14 -60.14 -1.79
N SER A 180 -11.08 -61.07 -2.74
CA SER A 180 -10.45 -62.40 -2.84
C SER A 180 -10.05 -62.66 -4.30
N PHE A 181 -9.29 -63.73 -4.58
CA PHE A 181 -9.10 -64.24 -5.94
C PHE A 181 -10.43 -64.76 -6.52
N ASN A 182 -10.65 -64.54 -7.82
CA ASN A 182 -10.71 -65.66 -8.77
C ASN A 182 -10.40 -65.18 -10.20
N GLU A 183 -10.18 -66.14 -11.09
CA GLU A 183 -9.74 -65.94 -12.48
C GLU A 183 -10.93 -65.65 -13.42
N ASP A 184 -10.75 -64.82 -14.45
CA ASP A 184 -11.09 -65.14 -15.84
C ASP A 184 -10.78 -63.98 -16.83
N LEU A 185 -10.29 -64.37 -18.01
CA LEU A 185 -10.21 -63.60 -19.26
C LEU A 185 -11.32 -64.13 -20.20
N PRO A 186 -11.78 -63.44 -21.29
CA PRO A 186 -10.94 -62.66 -22.19
C PRO A 186 -11.56 -61.46 -22.95
N ASN A 187 -10.73 -60.81 -23.78
CA ASN A 187 -11.00 -60.17 -25.08
C ASN A 187 -12.24 -59.25 -25.29
N CYS A 188 -11.98 -58.03 -25.78
CA CYS A 188 -12.10 -57.73 -27.23
C CYS A 188 -11.60 -56.33 -27.64
N PHE A 189 -10.67 -56.28 -28.61
CA PHE A 189 -10.47 -55.13 -29.51
C PHE A 189 -11.41 -55.30 -30.73
N PRO A 190 -11.77 -54.22 -31.46
CA PRO A 190 -10.98 -53.92 -32.66
C PRO A 190 -10.70 -52.42 -32.90
N SER A 191 -9.50 -52.13 -33.38
CA SER A 191 -9.11 -50.86 -34.00
C SER A 191 -9.28 -50.91 -35.52
N VAL A 192 -9.72 -49.83 -36.16
CA VAL A 192 -9.60 -49.61 -37.62
C VAL A 192 -9.18 -48.15 -37.88
N HIS A 193 -8.22 -47.96 -38.79
CA HIS A 193 -7.67 -46.65 -39.19
C HIS A 193 -8.35 -46.11 -40.47
N PRO A 194 -8.19 -44.83 -40.84
CA PRO A 194 -9.03 -44.14 -41.82
C PRO A 194 -8.55 -44.27 -43.27
N SER A 195 -9.39 -43.80 -44.21
CA SER A 195 -9.06 -43.54 -45.60
C SER A 195 -9.58 -42.16 -46.06
N HIS A 196 -8.77 -41.43 -46.83
CA HIS A 196 -9.15 -40.22 -47.55
C HIS A 196 -10.20 -40.53 -48.65
N ASP A 197 -11.01 -39.56 -49.12
CA ASP A 197 -10.64 -38.76 -50.31
C ASP A 197 -11.67 -37.69 -50.79
N CYS A 198 -11.10 -36.69 -51.50
CA CYS A 198 -11.64 -35.93 -52.65
C CYS A 198 -12.82 -34.91 -52.60
N VAL A 199 -12.43 -33.64 -52.88
CA VAL A 199 -12.89 -32.76 -54.00
C VAL A 199 -14.07 -31.77 -53.80
N TYR A 200 -13.97 -30.66 -54.57
CA TYR A 200 -14.79 -29.43 -54.62
C TYR A 200 -16.25 -29.63 -55.11
N GLY A 201 -17.14 -28.67 -54.77
CA GLY A 201 -18.53 -28.54 -55.25
C GLY A 201 -18.66 -27.91 -56.65
N PRO A 202 -19.57 -26.94 -56.95
CA PRO A 202 -20.57 -26.25 -56.10
C PRO A 202 -22.03 -26.40 -56.61
N ASP A 203 -23.02 -25.73 -55.98
CA ASP A 203 -23.92 -24.74 -56.64
C ASP A 203 -25.03 -24.21 -55.70
N ILE A 204 -25.76 -23.18 -56.15
CA ILE A 204 -26.80 -22.44 -55.42
C ILE A 204 -28.17 -22.64 -56.08
N ASP A 205 -29.23 -22.82 -55.29
CA ASP A 205 -30.56 -22.31 -55.66
C ASP A 205 -31.39 -21.91 -54.42
N MET A 206 -32.31 -20.95 -54.58
CA MET A 206 -33.28 -20.53 -53.57
C MET A 206 -34.71 -20.82 -54.05
N SER A 207 -35.38 -21.79 -53.45
CA SER A 207 -36.84 -21.94 -53.61
C SER A 207 -37.50 -22.63 -52.40
N ASN A 208 -38.47 -21.93 -51.83
CA ASN A 208 -39.42 -22.36 -50.80
C ASN A 208 -40.84 -22.07 -51.39
N PRO A 209 -41.98 -22.61 -50.90
CA PRO A 209 -42.14 -23.37 -49.66
C PRO A 209 -43.10 -24.59 -49.70
N ALA A 210 -43.26 -25.20 -48.52
CA ALA A 210 -44.52 -25.72 -47.93
C ALA A 210 -44.58 -27.23 -47.59
N HIS A 211 -45.29 -27.50 -46.47
CA HIS A 211 -45.81 -28.79 -45.99
C HIS A 211 -44.83 -29.94 -45.70
N ALA A 212 -44.17 -29.86 -44.54
CA ALA A 212 -43.98 -31.01 -43.65
C ALA A 212 -44.34 -30.57 -42.21
N SER A 213 -45.30 -31.26 -41.57
CA SER A 213 -45.87 -30.84 -40.29
C SER A 213 -45.43 -31.72 -39.12
N GLY A 214 -45.05 -31.08 -38.01
CA GLY A 214 -45.20 -31.66 -36.68
C GLY A 214 -44.08 -32.58 -36.18
N GLN A 215 -43.01 -31.97 -35.67
CA GLN A 215 -42.43 -32.42 -34.40
C GLN A 215 -42.42 -31.25 -33.43
N SER A 216 -43.00 -31.45 -32.25
CA SER A 216 -43.13 -30.44 -31.21
C SER A 216 -41.77 -30.13 -30.58
N GLN A 217 -41.49 -28.86 -30.32
CA GLN A 217 -40.41 -28.46 -29.43
C GLN A 217 -40.61 -29.11 -28.07
N SER A 218 -39.72 -30.03 -27.69
CA SER A 218 -39.49 -30.29 -26.27
C SER A 218 -38.53 -29.21 -25.79
N GLU A 219 -39.08 -28.08 -25.36
CA GLU A 219 -38.30 -27.09 -24.62
C GLU A 219 -37.82 -27.76 -23.34
N MET A 220 -36.54 -28.13 -23.32
CA MET A 220 -35.85 -28.42 -22.06
C MET A 220 -35.72 -27.10 -21.34
N GLU A 221 -36.74 -26.77 -20.56
CA GLU A 221 -36.70 -25.74 -19.53
C GLU A 221 -35.65 -26.16 -18.50
N TYR A 222 -34.38 -25.83 -18.80
CA TYR A 222 -33.30 -25.86 -17.84
C TYR A 222 -33.62 -24.80 -16.79
N GLN A 223 -34.36 -25.20 -15.75
CA GLN A 223 -34.58 -24.40 -14.56
C GLN A 223 -33.21 -24.01 -14.00
N LEU A 224 -32.79 -22.79 -14.31
CA LEU A 224 -31.52 -22.22 -13.88
C LEU A 224 -31.55 -22.23 -12.35
N VAL A 225 -30.68 -23.03 -11.75
CA VAL A 225 -30.68 -23.24 -10.30
C VAL A 225 -30.24 -21.93 -9.63
N VAL A 226 -31.24 -21.15 -9.23
CA VAL A 226 -31.08 -19.89 -8.50
C VAL A 226 -30.34 -20.15 -7.20
N ARG A 227 -29.36 -19.31 -6.87
CA ARG A 227 -28.46 -19.49 -5.71
C ARG A 227 -28.37 -18.22 -4.89
N ARG A 228 -28.42 -18.33 -3.56
CA ARG A 228 -28.09 -17.21 -2.68
C ARG A 228 -26.59 -16.91 -2.72
N ASP A 229 -26.21 -15.64 -2.77
CA ASP A 229 -24.81 -15.23 -2.67
C ASP A 229 -24.20 -15.60 -1.30
N ARG A 230 -22.89 -15.85 -1.26
CA ARG A 230 -22.20 -16.26 -0.01
C ARG A 230 -21.82 -15.11 0.92
N LYS A 231 -21.70 -13.88 0.41
CA LYS A 231 -21.28 -12.69 1.17
C LYS A 231 -22.40 -11.66 1.30
N PHE A 232 -23.20 -11.51 0.24
CA PHE A 232 -24.24 -10.48 0.11
C PHE A 232 -25.65 -11.07 0.04
N TYR A 233 -25.89 -12.21 0.70
CA TYR A 233 -27.22 -12.62 1.13
C TYR A 233 -27.30 -12.44 2.66
N LEU A 234 -27.59 -11.21 3.07
CA LEU A 234 -27.54 -10.76 4.45
C LEU A 234 -28.86 -11.11 5.18
N PRO A 235 -28.83 -11.79 6.34
CA PRO A 235 -30.05 -12.17 7.06
C PRO A 235 -30.98 -11.00 7.44
N HIS A 236 -30.41 -9.81 7.61
CA HIS A 236 -31.09 -8.58 8.02
C HIS A 236 -31.39 -7.61 6.87
N GLY A 237 -31.13 -7.98 5.62
CA GLY A 237 -31.50 -7.16 4.46
C GLY A 237 -33.01 -7.01 4.33
N ASP A 238 -33.44 -5.92 3.70
CA ASP A 238 -34.84 -5.57 3.43
C ASP A 238 -35.23 -5.80 1.95
N VAL A 239 -34.26 -5.88 1.04
CA VAL A 239 -34.47 -6.09 -0.41
C VAL A 239 -33.69 -7.31 -0.94
N VAL A 240 -34.37 -8.09 -1.78
CA VAL A 240 -33.85 -9.24 -2.52
C VAL A 240 -33.82 -8.93 -4.02
N LEU A 241 -32.63 -9.11 -4.62
CA LEU A 241 -32.35 -8.84 -6.04
C LEU A 241 -31.84 -10.10 -6.72
N LEU A 242 -32.37 -10.42 -7.90
CA LEU A 242 -31.89 -11.51 -8.75
C LEU A 242 -31.06 -10.95 -9.89
N VAL A 243 -29.74 -11.18 -9.83
CA VAL A 243 -28.78 -10.85 -10.88
C VAL A 243 -28.31 -12.15 -11.52
N GLU A 244 -28.45 -12.28 -12.84
CA GLU A 244 -28.10 -13.49 -13.61
C GLU A 244 -28.85 -14.76 -13.11
N ASN A 245 -28.27 -15.46 -12.13
CA ASN A 245 -28.81 -16.66 -11.45
C ASN A 245 -28.59 -16.60 -9.93
N THR A 246 -28.17 -15.46 -9.40
CA THR A 246 -27.74 -15.27 -8.01
C THR A 246 -28.64 -14.27 -7.30
N LEU A 247 -29.20 -14.67 -6.15
CA LEU A 247 -29.95 -13.84 -5.23
C LEU A 247 -29.00 -13.11 -4.27
N PHE A 248 -29.11 -11.79 -4.28
CA PHE A 248 -28.49 -10.88 -3.33
C PHE A 248 -29.57 -10.38 -2.38
N LYS A 249 -29.32 -10.43 -1.07
CA LYS A 249 -30.21 -9.86 -0.06
C LYS A 249 -29.43 -8.81 0.74
N ILE A 250 -29.82 -7.55 0.61
CA ILE A 250 -29.07 -6.38 1.06
C ILE A 250 -30.03 -5.30 1.57
N HIS A 251 -29.53 -4.09 1.85
CA HIS A 251 -30.29 -2.98 2.45
C HIS A 251 -30.62 -1.90 1.41
N ARG A 252 -31.90 -1.51 1.24
CA ARG A 252 -32.38 -0.47 0.30
C ARG A 252 -31.57 0.81 0.46
N TYR A 253 -31.31 1.20 1.71
CA TYR A 253 -30.49 2.36 2.06
C TYR A 253 -29.13 2.40 1.32
N VAL A 254 -28.40 1.28 1.25
CA VAL A 254 -27.04 1.26 0.68
C VAL A 254 -27.08 1.39 -0.85
N LEU A 255 -28.13 0.88 -1.51
CA LEU A 255 -28.35 1.14 -2.92
C LEU A 255 -28.92 2.54 -3.19
N SER A 256 -29.61 3.14 -2.23
CA SER A 256 -30.23 4.48 -2.34
C SER A 256 -29.26 5.63 -2.09
N GLN A 257 -27.99 5.34 -1.77
CA GLN A 257 -26.94 6.36 -1.68
C GLN A 257 -26.60 6.93 -3.07
N ASP A 258 -25.88 8.05 -3.10
CA ASP A 258 -25.35 8.68 -4.33
C ASP A 258 -26.42 9.14 -5.35
N ASP A 259 -27.69 9.27 -4.92
CA ASP A 259 -28.87 9.52 -5.77
C ASP A 259 -29.00 8.53 -6.95
N SER A 260 -28.63 7.26 -6.72
CA SER A 260 -28.62 6.20 -7.73
C SER A 260 -30.01 5.87 -8.30
N ALA A 261 -30.04 5.23 -9.46
CA ALA A 261 -31.26 4.73 -10.11
C ALA A 261 -32.09 3.75 -9.25
N PHE A 262 -31.50 3.13 -8.22
CA PHE A 262 -32.24 2.30 -7.27
C PHE A 262 -33.11 3.13 -6.31
N LYS A 263 -32.71 4.35 -5.98
CA LYS A 263 -33.47 5.26 -5.12
C LYS A 263 -34.83 5.60 -5.75
N ASP A 264 -34.82 6.09 -6.99
CA ASP A 264 -36.04 6.38 -7.75
C ASP A 264 -36.95 5.15 -7.84
N MET A 265 -36.37 3.97 -8.13
CA MET A 265 -37.11 2.71 -8.22
C MET A 265 -37.84 2.37 -6.90
N PHE A 266 -37.19 2.52 -5.76
CA PHE A 266 -37.78 2.29 -4.44
C PHE A 266 -38.84 3.35 -4.09
N ASP A 267 -38.57 4.63 -4.36
CA ASP A 267 -39.52 5.72 -4.12
C ASP A 267 -40.82 5.54 -4.92
N PHE A 268 -40.79 4.92 -6.11
CA PHE A 268 -41.99 4.55 -6.88
C PHE A 268 -42.75 3.33 -6.32
N GLU A 269 -42.08 2.33 -5.76
CA GLU A 269 -42.72 1.18 -5.08
C GLU A 269 -43.50 1.63 -3.84
N ASP A 270 -42.90 2.51 -3.04
CA ASP A 270 -43.46 2.95 -1.76
C ASP A 270 -44.64 3.94 -1.94
N GLN A 271 -44.71 4.61 -3.09
CA GLN A 271 -45.89 5.39 -3.52
C GLN A 271 -47.03 4.49 -4.05
N THR A 272 -46.73 3.51 -4.90
CA THR A 272 -47.76 2.70 -5.57
C THR A 272 -48.44 1.68 -4.64
N SER A 273 -47.71 1.20 -3.63
CA SER A 273 -48.22 0.31 -2.58
C SER A 273 -49.20 1.01 -1.61
N ALA A 274 -49.19 2.35 -1.51
CA ALA A 274 -50.10 3.11 -0.67
C ALA A 274 -51.51 3.29 -1.25
N GLU A 275 -51.68 3.25 -2.58
CA GLU A 275 -52.95 3.59 -3.26
C GLU A 275 -53.68 2.39 -3.93
N THR A 276 -53.09 1.19 -3.95
CA THR A 276 -53.58 0.07 -4.80
C THR A 276 -54.08 -1.15 -4.01
N SER A 277 -55.04 -1.89 -4.59
CA SER A 277 -55.72 -3.06 -4.02
C SER A 277 -54.79 -4.17 -3.47
N PRO A 278 -55.23 -4.96 -2.45
CA PRO A 278 -54.41 -5.91 -1.69
C PRO A 278 -54.12 -7.23 -2.44
N SER A 279 -53.74 -7.15 -3.71
CA SER A 279 -53.30 -8.26 -4.55
C SER A 279 -52.10 -7.89 -5.43
N PHE A 280 -51.46 -6.75 -5.19
CA PHE A 280 -50.15 -6.42 -5.76
C PHE A 280 -49.08 -7.09 -4.90
N VAL A 281 -48.27 -7.97 -5.49
CA VAL A 281 -47.14 -8.58 -4.78
C VAL A 281 -45.98 -7.60 -4.84
N GLN A 282 -45.52 -7.14 -3.68
CA GLN A 282 -44.38 -6.24 -3.60
C GLN A 282 -43.12 -7.03 -4.01
N HIS A 283 -42.39 -6.52 -5.01
CA HIS A 283 -41.16 -7.16 -5.45
C HIS A 283 -40.03 -6.89 -4.44
N GLY A 284 -39.09 -7.83 -4.34
CA GLY A 284 -37.91 -7.71 -3.49
C GLY A 284 -38.10 -8.07 -2.02
N THR A 285 -39.30 -8.40 -1.56
CA THR A 285 -39.54 -8.79 -0.15
C THR A 285 -38.96 -10.17 0.20
N ASP A 286 -38.89 -11.07 -0.79
CA ASP A 286 -38.53 -12.48 -0.61
C ASP A 286 -37.86 -13.09 -1.87
N ASP A 287 -37.45 -14.35 -1.73
CA ASP A 287 -36.75 -15.14 -2.76
C ASP A 287 -37.67 -15.64 -3.90
N GLU A 288 -39.00 -15.63 -3.71
CA GLU A 288 -39.97 -16.06 -4.71
C GLU A 288 -40.34 -14.90 -5.65
N HIS A 289 -40.24 -13.65 -5.15
CA HIS A 289 -40.58 -12.42 -5.88
C HIS A 289 -39.44 -11.37 -5.95
N PRO A 290 -38.18 -11.75 -6.21
CA PRO A 290 -37.05 -10.82 -6.17
C PRO A 290 -37.16 -9.73 -7.26
N ILE A 291 -36.53 -8.57 -7.02
CA ILE A 291 -36.36 -7.54 -8.05
C ILE A 291 -35.37 -8.07 -9.10
N LEU A 292 -35.79 -8.11 -10.36
CA LEU A 292 -34.97 -8.64 -11.45
C LEU A 292 -33.99 -7.60 -11.96
N VAL A 293 -32.70 -7.96 -12.05
CA VAL A 293 -31.62 -7.09 -12.54
C VAL A 293 -31.10 -7.65 -13.87
N PRO A 294 -31.73 -7.31 -15.02
CA PRO A 294 -31.37 -7.88 -16.30
C PRO A 294 -30.04 -7.33 -16.85
N GLY A 295 -29.29 -8.21 -17.53
CA GLY A 295 -28.12 -7.86 -18.33
C GLY A 295 -26.78 -7.82 -17.58
N ASP A 296 -26.76 -7.92 -16.25
CA ASP A 296 -25.51 -7.93 -15.48
C ASP A 296 -25.06 -9.33 -15.06
N GLU A 297 -23.75 -9.50 -14.97
CA GLU A 297 -23.09 -10.67 -14.39
C GLU A 297 -23.10 -10.59 -12.86
N ALA A 298 -23.42 -11.69 -12.18
CA ALA A 298 -23.44 -11.72 -10.71
C ALA A 298 -22.06 -11.42 -10.08
N ASN A 299 -20.97 -11.57 -10.83
CA ASN A 299 -19.63 -11.21 -10.38
C ASN A 299 -19.39 -9.69 -10.36
N LYS A 300 -19.80 -8.98 -11.42
CA LYS A 300 -19.66 -7.51 -11.50
C LYS A 300 -20.52 -6.83 -10.43
N PHE A 301 -21.75 -7.31 -10.24
CA PHE A 301 -22.62 -6.77 -9.19
C PHE A 301 -22.05 -7.00 -7.77
N ARG A 302 -21.39 -8.15 -7.53
CA ARG A 302 -20.67 -8.41 -6.29
C ARG A 302 -19.48 -7.46 -6.05
N ASP A 303 -18.83 -7.01 -7.12
CA ASP A 303 -17.76 -6.01 -7.06
C ASP A 303 -18.30 -4.61 -6.72
N LEU A 304 -19.44 -4.20 -7.29
CA LEU A 304 -20.16 -2.97 -6.87
C LEU A 304 -20.57 -3.04 -5.39
N LEU A 305 -21.18 -4.15 -4.96
CA LEU A 305 -21.55 -4.34 -3.55
C LEU A 305 -20.34 -4.44 -2.62
N TRP A 306 -19.18 -4.88 -3.11
CA TRP A 306 -17.92 -4.76 -2.36
C TRP A 306 -17.61 -3.28 -2.12
N ALA A 307 -17.62 -2.42 -3.15
CA ALA A 307 -17.31 -1.00 -2.98
C ALA A 307 -18.27 -0.29 -2.02
N LEU A 308 -19.58 -0.50 -2.19
CA LEU A 308 -20.63 0.15 -1.37
C LEU A 308 -20.66 -0.32 0.10
N TYR A 309 -20.18 -1.53 0.41
CA TYR A 309 -20.11 -2.01 1.80
C TYR A 309 -18.71 -1.96 2.41
N SER A 310 -17.62 -1.80 1.64
CA SER A 310 -16.26 -2.04 2.15
C SER A 310 -15.78 -1.03 3.19
N LEU A 311 -14.96 -1.50 4.11
CA LEU A 311 -14.35 -0.64 5.14
C LEU A 311 -13.18 0.18 4.57
N PRO A 312 -12.82 1.32 5.20
CA PRO A 312 -11.72 2.17 4.74
C PRO A 312 -10.41 1.42 4.47
N GLN A 313 -10.06 0.45 5.31
CA GLN A 313 -8.83 -0.33 5.13
C GLN A 313 -8.89 -1.30 3.93
N GLU A 314 -10.08 -1.72 3.50
CA GLU A 314 -10.25 -2.53 2.27
C GLU A 314 -10.13 -1.65 1.02
N LEU A 315 -10.80 -0.50 1.03
CA LEU A 315 -10.76 0.50 -0.06
C LEU A 315 -9.35 1.05 -0.26
N TYR A 316 -8.65 1.39 0.84
CA TYR A 316 -7.26 1.83 0.82
C TYR A 316 -6.33 0.77 0.22
N LYS A 317 -6.46 -0.50 0.62
CA LYS A 317 -5.66 -1.60 0.05
C LYS A 317 -5.89 -1.77 -1.45
N ALA A 318 -7.12 -1.57 -1.93
CA ALA A 318 -7.43 -1.64 -3.35
C ALA A 318 -6.79 -0.49 -4.15
N CYS A 319 -6.89 0.75 -3.66
CA CYS A 319 -6.31 1.94 -4.31
C CYS A 319 -4.78 1.89 -4.48
N TYR A 320 -4.08 1.11 -3.64
CA TYR A 320 -2.63 0.91 -3.69
C TYR A 320 -2.26 -0.56 -3.94
N SER A 321 -3.15 -1.33 -4.57
CA SER A 321 -2.92 -2.75 -4.84
C SER A 321 -2.04 -2.97 -6.08
N ARG A 322 -1.09 -3.90 -5.96
CA ARG A 322 -0.31 -4.42 -7.10
C ARG A 322 -1.02 -5.51 -7.89
N MET A 323 -2.20 -5.94 -7.43
CA MET A 323 -2.89 -7.12 -7.98
C MET A 323 -3.86 -6.71 -9.08
N GLU A 324 -3.63 -7.26 -10.28
CA GLU A 324 -4.46 -7.08 -11.48
C GLU A 324 -5.95 -7.38 -11.23
N SER A 325 -6.27 -8.30 -10.30
CA SER A 325 -7.64 -8.60 -9.86
C SER A 325 -8.35 -7.44 -9.15
N GLU A 326 -7.63 -6.54 -8.49
CA GLU A 326 -8.20 -5.35 -7.86
C GLU A 326 -8.46 -4.25 -8.88
N ILE A 327 -7.60 -4.14 -9.92
CA ILE A 327 -7.84 -3.27 -11.08
C ILE A 327 -9.10 -3.73 -11.84
N VAL A 328 -9.21 -5.04 -12.11
CA VAL A 328 -10.43 -5.61 -12.72
C VAL A 328 -11.67 -5.34 -11.85
N ARG A 329 -11.56 -5.42 -10.52
CA ARG A 329 -12.64 -5.02 -9.61
C ARG A 329 -13.01 -3.55 -9.77
N LEU A 330 -12.03 -2.64 -9.74
CA LEU A 330 -12.29 -1.20 -9.90
C LEU A 330 -12.92 -0.86 -11.25
N CYS A 331 -12.53 -1.54 -12.35
CA CYS A 331 -13.21 -1.41 -13.64
C CYS A 331 -14.68 -1.88 -13.59
N ASN A 332 -14.95 -3.00 -12.92
CA ASN A 332 -16.33 -3.49 -12.74
C ASN A 332 -17.17 -2.52 -11.88
N VAL A 333 -16.57 -1.93 -10.84
CA VAL A 333 -17.21 -0.89 -10.01
C VAL A 333 -17.51 0.35 -10.84
N ALA A 334 -16.54 0.89 -11.60
CA ALA A 334 -16.73 2.07 -12.43
C ALA A 334 -17.88 1.87 -13.44
N GLY A 335 -17.83 0.79 -14.23
CA GLY A 335 -18.84 0.52 -15.26
C GLY A 335 -20.26 0.28 -14.73
N LEU A 336 -20.42 -0.32 -13.54
CA LEU A 336 -21.73 -0.45 -12.91
C LEU A 336 -22.17 0.81 -12.14
N SER A 337 -21.24 1.57 -11.59
CA SER A 337 -21.54 2.86 -10.95
C SER A 337 -22.10 3.84 -11.99
N HIS A 338 -21.48 3.90 -13.17
CA HIS A 338 -22.00 4.61 -14.33
C HIS A 338 -23.41 4.16 -14.73
N LYS A 339 -23.61 2.83 -14.91
CA LYS A 339 -24.91 2.24 -15.29
C LYS A 339 -26.04 2.58 -14.31
N TYR A 340 -25.74 2.63 -13.01
CA TYR A 340 -26.73 2.85 -11.94
C TYR A 340 -26.71 4.27 -11.36
N HIS A 341 -25.96 5.19 -11.96
CA HIS A 341 -25.81 6.59 -11.54
C HIS A 341 -25.27 6.80 -10.11
N PHE A 342 -24.38 5.91 -9.64
CA PHE A 342 -23.54 6.17 -8.46
C PHE A 342 -22.36 7.07 -8.86
N SER A 343 -22.61 8.32 -9.25
CA SER A 343 -21.61 9.17 -9.91
C SER A 343 -20.40 9.53 -9.05
N SER A 344 -20.52 9.60 -7.72
CA SER A 344 -19.34 9.82 -6.85
C SER A 344 -18.52 8.54 -6.67
N THR A 345 -19.17 7.38 -6.69
CA THR A 345 -18.51 6.06 -6.65
C THR A 345 -17.83 5.73 -7.99
N GLU A 346 -18.42 6.14 -9.10
CA GLU A 346 -17.85 6.10 -10.45
C GLU A 346 -16.56 6.94 -10.52
N CYS A 347 -16.63 8.21 -10.12
CA CYS A 347 -15.49 9.12 -10.04
C CYS A 347 -14.37 8.54 -9.15
N TRP A 348 -14.71 8.03 -7.97
CA TRP A 348 -13.74 7.38 -7.07
C TRP A 348 -13.06 6.17 -7.71
N ALA A 349 -13.81 5.32 -8.42
CA ALA A 349 -13.25 4.12 -9.05
C ALA A 349 -12.25 4.48 -10.16
N VAL A 350 -12.51 5.53 -10.94
CA VAL A 350 -11.55 6.09 -11.90
C VAL A 350 -10.32 6.66 -11.19
N SER A 351 -10.49 7.50 -10.16
CA SER A 351 -9.37 8.05 -9.39
C SER A 351 -8.52 6.97 -8.71
N ALA A 352 -9.13 5.85 -8.32
CA ALA A 352 -8.44 4.70 -7.75
C ALA A 352 -7.66 3.90 -8.80
N LEU A 353 -8.21 3.75 -10.02
CA LEU A 353 -7.49 3.16 -11.16
C LEU A 353 -6.26 4.00 -11.54
N LEU A 354 -6.40 5.33 -11.65
CA LEU A 354 -5.29 6.23 -11.96
C LEU A 354 -4.17 6.10 -10.91
N LYS A 355 -4.51 6.20 -9.61
CA LYS A 355 -3.55 6.07 -8.51
C LYS A 355 -2.86 4.70 -8.46
N ALA A 356 -3.55 3.63 -8.85
CA ALA A 356 -2.95 2.29 -8.92
C ALA A 356 -1.84 2.19 -9.98
N PHE A 357 -1.91 2.97 -11.07
CA PHE A 357 -0.87 3.03 -12.10
C PHE A 357 0.18 4.14 -11.88
N GLU A 358 -0.18 5.26 -11.23
CA GLU A 358 0.77 6.33 -10.88
C GLU A 358 1.78 5.90 -9.79
N HIS A 359 1.40 4.98 -8.92
CA HIS A 359 2.24 4.60 -7.78
C HIS A 359 3.46 3.80 -8.24
N CYS A 360 4.66 4.17 -7.80
CA CYS A 360 5.92 3.50 -8.20
C CYS A 360 6.02 2.03 -7.76
N ASP A 361 5.12 1.58 -6.90
CA ASP A 361 4.98 0.20 -6.45
C ASP A 361 3.82 -0.56 -7.13
N GLY A 362 3.01 0.11 -7.96
CA GLY A 362 1.88 -0.45 -8.70
C GLY A 362 2.28 -1.42 -9.83
N PRO A 363 1.32 -2.02 -10.54
CA PRO A 363 1.61 -2.88 -11.69
C PRO A 363 1.96 -2.01 -12.91
N ASP A 364 3.15 -2.20 -13.47
CA ASP A 364 3.60 -1.47 -14.66
C ASP A 364 2.59 -1.66 -15.82
N ILE A 365 2.01 -0.55 -16.27
CA ILE A 365 0.99 -0.49 -17.33
C ILE A 365 1.50 -1.03 -18.68
N ARG A 366 2.84 -1.10 -18.86
CA ARG A 366 3.51 -1.71 -20.01
C ARG A 366 3.58 -3.23 -19.93
N THR A 367 3.26 -3.83 -18.77
CA THR A 367 3.38 -5.28 -18.51
C THR A 367 2.05 -6.00 -18.29
N VAL A 368 1.01 -5.30 -17.83
CA VAL A 368 -0.35 -5.86 -17.60
C VAL A 368 -0.94 -6.56 -18.83
N SER A 369 -1.94 -7.43 -18.60
CA SER A 369 -2.56 -8.20 -19.68
C SER A 369 -3.46 -7.36 -20.58
N ILE A 370 -3.66 -7.84 -21.82
CA ILE A 370 -4.58 -7.23 -22.79
C ILE A 370 -6.02 -7.15 -22.26
N ASP A 371 -6.48 -8.11 -21.47
CA ASP A 371 -7.82 -8.10 -20.87
C ASP A 371 -7.97 -6.96 -19.85
N THR A 372 -6.95 -6.71 -19.04
CA THR A 372 -6.92 -5.57 -18.11
C THR A 372 -6.81 -4.24 -18.86
N LEU A 373 -5.89 -4.08 -19.81
CA LEU A 373 -5.80 -2.87 -20.64
C LEU A 373 -7.16 -2.56 -21.31
N THR A 374 -7.83 -3.60 -21.82
CA THR A 374 -9.18 -3.50 -22.39
C THR A 374 -10.19 -2.98 -21.37
N ARG A 375 -10.26 -3.58 -20.17
CA ARG A 375 -11.22 -3.18 -19.13
C ARG A 375 -10.98 -1.76 -18.62
N VAL A 376 -9.72 -1.36 -18.40
CA VAL A 376 -9.40 0.00 -17.93
C VAL A 376 -9.68 1.03 -19.04
N THR A 377 -9.33 0.72 -20.30
CA THR A 377 -9.66 1.60 -21.44
C THR A 377 -11.17 1.73 -21.61
N GLN A 378 -11.93 0.63 -21.51
CA GLN A 378 -13.39 0.66 -21.57
C GLN A 378 -13.99 1.49 -20.43
N ALA A 379 -13.55 1.30 -19.19
CA ALA A 379 -14.02 2.07 -18.04
C ALA A 379 -13.73 3.57 -18.21
N SER A 380 -12.52 3.93 -18.65
CA SER A 380 -12.11 5.33 -18.84
C SER A 380 -12.86 6.02 -20.00
N LEU A 381 -13.21 5.28 -21.06
CA LEU A 381 -14.05 5.78 -22.16
C LEU A 381 -15.52 5.94 -21.73
N GLN A 382 -16.04 5.04 -20.90
CA GLN A 382 -17.40 5.16 -20.34
C GLN A 382 -17.49 6.36 -19.38
N CYS A 383 -16.52 6.51 -18.48
CA CYS A 383 -16.47 7.58 -17.47
C CYS A 383 -15.81 8.88 -18.01
N SER A 384 -15.96 9.19 -19.30
CA SER A 384 -15.13 10.21 -19.99
C SER A 384 -15.36 11.68 -19.56
N ASP A 385 -16.40 11.95 -18.77
CA ASP A 385 -16.69 13.27 -18.21
C ASP A 385 -15.61 13.74 -17.19
N PHE A 386 -15.02 12.82 -16.43
CA PHE A 386 -14.02 13.15 -15.40
C PHE A 386 -12.65 13.55 -15.99
N GLU A 387 -11.85 14.28 -15.21
CA GLU A 387 -10.50 14.71 -15.59
C GLU A 387 -9.51 13.53 -15.48
N ASP A 388 -9.54 12.80 -14.36
CA ASP A 388 -8.75 11.58 -14.12
C ASP A 388 -8.90 10.53 -15.24
N SER A 389 -10.09 10.39 -15.85
CA SER A 389 -10.31 9.49 -17.00
C SER A 389 -9.46 9.83 -18.22
N LYS A 390 -9.19 11.12 -18.44
CA LYS A 390 -8.41 11.61 -19.58
C LYS A 390 -6.92 11.38 -19.34
N THR A 391 -6.44 11.69 -18.13
CA THR A 391 -5.07 11.36 -17.70
C THR A 391 -4.81 9.85 -17.71
N LEU A 392 -5.80 9.04 -17.32
CA LEU A 392 -5.71 7.58 -17.38
C LEU A 392 -5.70 7.06 -18.83
N LEU A 393 -6.43 7.67 -19.76
CA LEU A 393 -6.35 7.34 -21.19
C LEU A 393 -4.99 7.71 -21.81
N GLU A 394 -4.42 8.87 -21.47
CA GLU A 394 -3.06 9.24 -21.88
C GLU A 394 -2.01 8.24 -21.37
N LEU A 395 -2.14 7.81 -20.11
CA LEU A 395 -1.26 6.79 -19.51
C LEU A 395 -1.44 5.40 -20.16
N LEU A 396 -2.66 5.06 -20.56
CA LEU A 396 -2.99 3.80 -21.25
C LEU A 396 -2.41 3.73 -22.67
N GLU A 397 -2.25 4.85 -23.39
CA GLU A 397 -1.60 4.83 -24.73
C GLU A 397 -0.20 4.19 -24.64
N ASP A 398 0.54 4.49 -23.57
CA ASP A 398 1.87 3.96 -23.30
C ASP A 398 1.87 2.44 -23.02
N GLY A 399 0.82 1.93 -22.37
CA GLY A 399 0.59 0.50 -22.15
C GLY A 399 0.22 -0.26 -23.43
N TRP A 400 -0.63 0.32 -24.27
CA TRP A 400 -0.98 -0.23 -25.59
C TRP A 400 0.22 -0.20 -26.54
N LEU A 401 1.01 0.89 -26.57
CA LEU A 401 2.27 0.97 -27.30
C LEU A 401 3.25 -0.14 -26.88
N ALA A 402 3.41 -0.39 -25.58
CA ALA A 402 4.24 -1.49 -25.09
C ALA A 402 3.70 -2.88 -25.47
N LEU A 403 2.38 -3.07 -25.59
CA LEU A 403 1.79 -4.27 -26.15
C LEU A 403 2.11 -4.41 -27.65
N PHE A 404 1.99 -3.33 -28.43
CA PHE A 404 2.32 -3.33 -29.86
C PHE A 404 3.80 -3.62 -30.11
N LEU A 405 4.71 -3.09 -29.29
CA LEU A 405 6.15 -3.39 -29.35
C LEU A 405 6.46 -4.86 -29.01
N ARG A 406 5.74 -5.45 -28.04
CA ARG A 406 5.85 -6.87 -27.66
C ARG A 406 5.28 -7.86 -28.70
N ARG A 407 4.51 -7.38 -29.68
CA ARG A 407 3.82 -8.19 -30.72
C ARG A 407 2.79 -9.20 -30.18
N ASP A 408 2.39 -9.11 -28.91
CA ASP A 408 1.40 -10.03 -28.33
C ASP A 408 -0.01 -9.71 -28.82
N LYS A 409 -0.74 -10.73 -29.30
CA LYS A 409 -2.18 -10.71 -29.64
C LYS A 409 -2.64 -9.50 -30.47
N LEU A 410 -1.84 -9.05 -31.45
CA LEU A 410 -2.14 -7.86 -32.25
C LEU A 410 -3.52 -7.89 -32.93
N GLY A 411 -4.02 -9.05 -33.38
CA GLY A 411 -5.34 -9.13 -34.02
C GLY A 411 -6.50 -8.97 -33.03
N LEU A 412 -6.31 -9.38 -31.78
CA LEU A 412 -7.26 -9.12 -30.69
C LEU A 412 -7.23 -7.63 -30.32
N ALA A 413 -6.04 -7.03 -30.24
CA ALA A 413 -5.88 -5.60 -29.96
C ALA A 413 -6.53 -4.73 -31.06
N ILE A 414 -6.34 -5.05 -32.35
CA ILE A 414 -7.02 -4.39 -33.47
C ILE A 414 -8.55 -4.44 -33.29
N THR A 415 -9.09 -5.64 -33.06
CA THR A 415 -10.54 -5.83 -32.93
C THR A 415 -11.11 -5.00 -31.76
N ILE A 416 -10.47 -5.06 -30.60
CA ILE A 416 -10.89 -4.33 -29.40
C ILE A 416 -10.82 -2.81 -29.61
N LEU A 417 -9.77 -2.29 -30.24
CA LEU A 417 -9.58 -0.85 -30.45
C LEU A 417 -10.48 -0.28 -31.57
N ASP A 418 -10.88 -1.10 -32.55
CA ASP A 418 -11.89 -0.77 -33.57
C ASP A 418 -13.29 -0.74 -32.93
N ASP A 419 -13.62 -1.74 -32.09
CA ASP A 419 -14.88 -1.79 -31.31
C ASP A 419 -15.00 -0.64 -30.29
N MET A 420 -13.87 -0.17 -29.72
CA MET A 420 -13.80 1.02 -28.85
C MET A 420 -13.82 2.36 -29.60
N GLY A 421 -13.61 2.37 -30.93
CA GLY A 421 -13.53 3.59 -31.73
C GLY A 421 -12.29 4.46 -31.48
N ASN A 422 -11.22 3.96 -30.85
CA ASN A 422 -9.97 4.72 -30.68
C ASN A 422 -9.14 4.65 -31.97
N GLU A 423 -9.42 5.54 -32.92
CA GLU A 423 -8.77 5.56 -34.24
C GLU A 423 -7.23 5.67 -34.16
N ASN A 424 -6.67 6.37 -33.15
CA ASN A 424 -5.23 6.55 -32.97
C ASN A 424 -4.54 5.22 -32.64
N LEU A 425 -4.88 4.62 -31.49
CA LEU A 425 -4.30 3.35 -31.06
C LEU A 425 -4.65 2.21 -32.03
N CYS A 426 -5.85 2.23 -32.60
CA CYS A 426 -6.24 1.25 -33.61
C CYS A 426 -5.35 1.35 -34.86
N ALA A 427 -5.10 2.55 -35.40
CA ALA A 427 -4.19 2.74 -36.54
C ALA A 427 -2.76 2.27 -36.24
N GLN A 428 -2.27 2.51 -35.01
CA GLN A 428 -0.98 1.99 -34.55
C GLN A 428 -0.97 0.45 -34.49
N ALA A 429 -2.04 -0.19 -34.00
CA ALA A 429 -2.20 -1.64 -34.01
C ALA A 429 -2.27 -2.23 -35.44
N TYR A 430 -3.00 -1.58 -36.37
CA TYR A 430 -3.01 -1.93 -37.80
C TYR A 430 -1.60 -1.85 -38.41
N MET A 431 -0.79 -0.84 -38.05
CA MET A 431 0.63 -0.74 -38.46
C MET A 431 1.53 -1.79 -37.79
N ALA A 432 1.30 -2.14 -36.53
CA ALA A 432 2.02 -3.23 -35.87
C ALA A 432 1.75 -4.57 -36.57
N MET A 433 0.50 -4.86 -36.94
CA MET A 433 0.15 -6.09 -37.66
C MET A 433 0.65 -6.13 -39.11
N LEU A 434 0.75 -4.97 -39.79
CA LEU A 434 1.41 -4.85 -41.10
C LEU A 434 2.89 -5.27 -41.08
N MET A 435 3.55 -5.15 -39.92
CA MET A 435 4.97 -5.44 -39.73
C MET A 435 5.26 -6.93 -39.51
N GLU A 436 4.35 -7.69 -38.88
CA GLU A 436 4.40 -9.17 -38.81
C GLU A 436 4.22 -9.82 -40.20
N GLY A 437 3.74 -9.06 -41.17
CA GLY A 437 3.71 -9.43 -42.56
C GLY A 437 2.53 -10.31 -42.96
N LYS A 438 2.47 -10.65 -44.25
CA LYS A 438 1.24 -11.10 -44.91
C LYS A 438 0.74 -12.50 -44.52
N GLN A 439 1.48 -13.23 -43.69
CA GLN A 439 1.09 -14.56 -43.21
C GLN A 439 0.43 -14.50 -41.82
N ALA A 440 1.09 -13.89 -40.82
CA ALA A 440 0.58 -13.82 -39.44
C ALA A 440 -0.88 -13.34 -39.38
N TRP A 441 -1.16 -12.21 -40.04
CA TRP A 441 -2.47 -11.56 -40.06
C TRP A 441 -3.59 -12.28 -40.87
N ARG A 442 -3.29 -13.46 -41.43
CA ARG A 442 -4.23 -14.36 -42.14
C ARG A 442 -4.52 -15.63 -41.34
N GLU A 443 -3.63 -15.94 -40.40
CA GLU A 443 -3.68 -17.09 -39.52
C GLU A 443 -4.14 -16.68 -38.10
N ASP A 444 -4.13 -15.38 -37.80
CA ASP A 444 -4.73 -14.78 -36.59
C ASP A 444 -6.27 -14.97 -36.57
N PRO A 445 -6.82 -15.68 -35.56
CA PRO A 445 -8.23 -16.03 -35.49
C PRO A 445 -9.15 -14.89 -35.01
N HIS A 446 -8.60 -13.77 -34.54
CA HIS A 446 -9.38 -12.66 -33.98
C HIS A 446 -9.79 -11.61 -35.04
N LEU A 447 -9.17 -11.61 -36.21
CA LEU A 447 -9.39 -10.61 -37.25
C LEU A 447 -10.63 -10.92 -38.12
N THR A 448 -11.61 -10.01 -38.12
CA THR A 448 -12.79 -10.13 -38.98
C THR A 448 -12.45 -10.00 -40.47
N GLN A 449 -13.38 -10.35 -41.37
CA GLN A 449 -13.23 -10.09 -42.81
C GLN A 449 -13.08 -8.59 -43.14
N VAL A 450 -13.60 -7.71 -42.27
CA VAL A 450 -13.45 -6.25 -42.43
C VAL A 450 -12.02 -5.84 -42.10
N HIS A 451 -11.46 -6.35 -40.99
CA HIS A 451 -10.09 -6.03 -40.58
C HIS A 451 -9.10 -6.56 -41.63
N HIS A 452 -9.28 -7.79 -42.10
CA HIS A 452 -8.53 -8.37 -43.23
C HIS A 452 -8.55 -7.50 -44.50
N ARG A 453 -9.69 -6.86 -44.83
CA ARG A 453 -9.82 -5.98 -45.99
C ARG A 453 -9.11 -4.64 -45.78
N ARG A 454 -9.28 -4.02 -44.60
CA ARG A 454 -8.57 -2.79 -44.21
C ARG A 454 -7.05 -3.00 -44.23
N LEU A 455 -6.58 -4.07 -43.58
CA LEU A 455 -5.20 -4.53 -43.59
C LEU A 455 -4.66 -4.70 -45.02
N LEU A 456 -5.35 -5.48 -45.86
CA LEU A 456 -4.92 -5.72 -47.25
C LEU A 456 -4.80 -4.43 -48.06
N ASN A 457 -5.76 -3.50 -47.94
CA ASN A 457 -5.70 -2.20 -48.60
C ASN A 457 -4.52 -1.37 -48.07
N ALA A 458 -4.33 -1.31 -46.75
CA ALA A 458 -3.23 -0.60 -46.13
C ALA A 458 -1.86 -1.16 -46.59
N TYR A 459 -1.71 -2.49 -46.76
CA TYR A 459 -0.49 -3.08 -47.31
C TYR A 459 -0.20 -2.60 -48.74
N TYR A 460 -1.21 -2.47 -49.60
CA TYR A 460 -0.99 -1.93 -50.95
C TYR A 460 -0.59 -0.46 -50.90
N HIS A 461 -1.29 0.39 -50.15
CA HIS A 461 -0.97 1.82 -50.05
C HIS A 461 0.36 2.11 -49.35
N VAL A 462 0.71 1.38 -48.28
CA VAL A 462 2.01 1.52 -47.60
C VAL A 462 3.15 0.97 -48.46
N SER A 463 2.93 -0.10 -49.24
CA SER A 463 3.90 -0.56 -50.24
C SER A 463 4.11 0.48 -51.34
N GLU A 464 3.05 1.08 -51.85
CA GLU A 464 3.11 2.14 -52.87
C GLU A 464 3.82 3.40 -52.33
N LEU A 465 3.55 3.79 -51.08
CA LEU A 465 4.23 4.89 -50.39
C LEU A 465 5.73 4.59 -50.17
N ALA A 466 6.08 3.38 -49.72
CA ALA A 466 7.47 2.93 -49.59
C ALA A 466 8.23 2.93 -50.94
N ASP A 467 7.54 2.53 -52.01
CA ASP A 467 8.03 2.51 -53.38
C ASP A 467 8.03 3.91 -54.02
N SER A 468 7.31 4.88 -53.47
CA SER A 468 7.32 6.29 -53.89
C SER A 468 8.46 7.05 -53.22
N LEU A 469 8.57 6.94 -51.88
CA LEU A 469 9.64 7.56 -51.08
C LEU A 469 11.04 7.10 -51.49
N SER A 470 11.20 5.86 -51.96
CA SER A 470 12.48 5.36 -52.48
C SER A 470 12.79 5.83 -53.92
N LYS A 471 11.83 6.41 -54.64
CA LYS A 471 12.01 6.99 -55.99
C LYS A 471 12.19 8.51 -55.95
N SER A 472 11.45 9.21 -55.09
CA SER A 472 11.51 10.68 -54.94
C SER A 472 12.08 11.08 -53.58
N ALA A 473 13.23 11.78 -53.59
CA ALA A 473 13.78 12.41 -52.39
C ALA A 473 13.10 13.77 -52.13
N PRO A 474 12.96 14.20 -50.86
CA PRO A 474 12.54 15.55 -50.51
C PRO A 474 13.44 16.62 -51.13
N GLN A 475 12.89 17.79 -51.46
CA GLN A 475 13.69 18.94 -51.89
C GLN A 475 14.51 19.47 -50.71
N ILE A 476 15.79 19.76 -50.93
CA ILE A 476 16.67 20.41 -49.94
C ILE A 476 16.73 21.91 -50.19
N ILE A 477 16.77 22.70 -49.10
CA ILE A 477 17.03 24.13 -49.18
C ILE A 477 18.55 24.32 -49.21
N HIS A 478 19.07 24.82 -50.33
CA HIS A 478 20.51 25.00 -50.51
C HIS A 478 21.02 26.24 -49.73
N PRO A 479 22.03 26.11 -48.85
CA PRO A 479 22.64 27.27 -48.21
C PRO A 479 23.34 28.17 -49.25
N PRO A 480 23.35 29.51 -49.06
CA PRO A 480 24.01 30.43 -49.99
C PRO A 480 25.54 30.24 -50.01
N ASP A 481 26.13 29.84 -48.88
CA ASP A 481 27.58 29.68 -48.71
C ASP A 481 28.10 28.26 -49.08
N CYS A 482 27.26 27.41 -49.67
CA CYS A 482 27.64 26.05 -50.00
C CYS A 482 28.55 26.00 -51.25
N ILE A 483 29.69 25.31 -51.11
CA ILE A 483 30.80 25.30 -52.09
C ILE A 483 30.49 24.45 -53.34
N LYS A 484 29.44 23.62 -53.32
CA LYS A 484 29.03 22.74 -54.43
C LYS A 484 27.89 23.35 -55.23
N THR A 485 27.70 22.90 -56.47
CA THR A 485 26.51 23.29 -57.23
C THR A 485 25.23 22.67 -56.64
N PRO A 486 24.06 23.33 -56.74
CA PRO A 486 22.79 22.75 -56.29
C PRO A 486 22.54 21.36 -56.87
N SER A 487 22.84 21.14 -58.15
CA SER A 487 22.79 19.85 -58.82
C SER A 487 23.65 18.75 -58.19
N GLU A 488 24.82 19.08 -57.62
CA GLU A 488 25.65 18.11 -56.90
C GLU A 488 25.10 17.79 -55.52
N CYS A 489 24.53 18.80 -54.83
CA CYS A 489 23.89 18.62 -53.53
C CYS A 489 22.60 17.82 -53.66
N ASP A 490 21.75 18.12 -54.65
CA ASP A 490 20.54 17.35 -54.97
C ASP A 490 20.89 15.91 -55.36
N ALA A 491 21.94 15.69 -56.17
CA ALA A 491 22.38 14.34 -56.54
C ALA A 491 22.95 13.56 -55.34
N ALA A 492 23.70 14.23 -54.45
CA ALA A 492 24.24 13.62 -53.23
C ALA A 492 23.13 13.29 -52.23
N TRP A 493 22.20 14.23 -51.99
CA TRP A 493 21.02 14.02 -51.14
C TRP A 493 20.12 12.93 -51.70
N ALA A 494 19.79 12.93 -52.99
CA ALA A 494 18.98 11.88 -53.59
C ALA A 494 19.67 10.50 -53.57
N LYS A 495 21.01 10.44 -53.53
CA LYS A 495 21.76 9.19 -53.29
C LYS A 495 21.70 8.76 -51.82
N PHE A 496 21.88 9.67 -50.88
CA PHE A 496 21.82 9.44 -49.43
C PHE A 496 20.41 9.03 -48.98
N TRP A 497 19.39 9.76 -49.42
CA TRP A 497 17.98 9.44 -49.23
C TRP A 497 17.63 8.06 -49.81
N ARG A 498 18.09 7.73 -51.02
CA ARG A 498 17.89 6.38 -51.59
C ARG A 498 18.63 5.28 -50.82
N HIS A 499 19.71 5.58 -50.11
CA HIS A 499 20.41 4.63 -49.27
C HIS A 499 19.63 4.35 -47.96
N ILE A 500 19.18 5.40 -47.26
CA ILE A 500 18.43 5.27 -46.00
C ILE A 500 16.99 4.78 -46.24
N SER A 501 16.25 5.37 -47.18
CA SER A 501 14.88 4.93 -47.48
C SER A 501 14.85 3.58 -48.19
N GLY A 502 15.89 3.22 -48.96
CA GLY A 502 15.86 2.09 -49.89
C GLY A 502 16.48 0.78 -49.38
N LEU A 503 16.92 0.71 -48.12
CA LEU A 503 17.63 -0.41 -47.46
C LEU A 503 17.55 -1.77 -48.19
N ALA A 504 18.51 -1.99 -49.08
CA ALA A 504 18.79 -3.28 -49.71
C ALA A 504 19.92 -3.99 -48.95
N PRO A 505 20.00 -5.34 -48.93
CA PRO A 505 20.82 -6.05 -47.94
C PRO A 505 22.35 -5.89 -48.06
N ASP A 506 22.87 -5.44 -49.22
CA ASP A 506 24.20 -5.84 -49.69
C ASP A 506 25.32 -4.77 -49.62
N THR A 507 25.21 -3.74 -48.76
CA THR A 507 26.30 -2.75 -48.55
C THR A 507 26.61 -2.50 -47.06
N GLY A 508 27.37 -3.41 -46.45
CA GLY A 508 27.64 -3.43 -45.01
C GLY A 508 28.89 -2.65 -44.57
N ASP A 509 28.79 -1.32 -44.48
CA ASP A 509 29.82 -0.45 -43.85
C ASP A 509 29.25 0.54 -42.80
N TYR A 510 27.94 0.56 -42.56
CA TYR A 510 27.30 1.37 -41.51
C TYR A 510 26.30 0.54 -40.69
N LEU A 511 26.36 0.66 -39.37
CA LEU A 511 25.42 0.05 -38.43
C LEU A 511 24.10 0.83 -38.40
N VAL A 512 23.25 0.60 -39.38
CA VAL A 512 21.88 1.13 -39.46
C VAL A 512 20.88 0.02 -39.19
N VAL A 513 19.82 0.32 -38.43
CA VAL A 513 18.76 -0.64 -38.09
C VAL A 513 18.07 -1.15 -39.36
N GLN A 514 17.94 -2.48 -39.49
CA GLN A 514 17.24 -3.11 -40.61
C GLN A 514 15.72 -3.02 -40.41
N HIS A 515 15.13 -1.94 -40.90
CA HIS A 515 13.68 -1.76 -40.93
C HIS A 515 13.02 -2.64 -41.99
N HIS A 516 11.89 -3.26 -41.63
CA HIS A 516 11.07 -4.04 -42.57
C HIS A 516 10.51 -3.16 -43.70
N ARG A 517 10.21 -3.71 -44.88
CA ARG A 517 9.78 -2.93 -46.06
C ARG A 517 8.52 -2.08 -45.78
N MET A 518 7.63 -2.56 -44.91
CA MET A 518 6.39 -1.87 -44.53
C MET A 518 6.62 -0.72 -43.53
N ASP A 519 7.80 -0.63 -42.92
CA ASP A 519 8.11 0.32 -41.86
C ASP A 519 8.44 1.72 -42.41
N VAL A 520 7.48 2.36 -43.07
CA VAL A 520 7.68 3.70 -43.62
C VAL A 520 7.98 4.71 -42.51
N VAL A 521 7.35 4.57 -41.34
CA VAL A 521 7.55 5.48 -40.21
C VAL A 521 8.94 5.28 -39.59
N GLY A 522 9.36 4.05 -39.28
CA GLY A 522 10.69 3.77 -38.74
C GLY A 522 11.82 4.11 -39.72
N ARG A 523 11.62 3.92 -41.04
CA ARG A 523 12.58 4.38 -42.06
C ARG A 523 12.70 5.91 -42.12
N LEU A 524 11.60 6.64 -41.90
CA LEU A 524 11.62 8.11 -41.81
C LEU A 524 12.15 8.61 -40.47
N GLY A 525 11.89 7.90 -39.36
CA GLY A 525 12.48 8.15 -38.04
C GLY A 525 13.99 7.96 -38.07
N THR A 526 14.48 6.82 -38.56
CA THR A 526 15.93 6.58 -38.74
C THR A 526 16.56 7.57 -39.73
N ALA A 527 15.83 8.05 -40.76
CA ALA A 527 16.32 9.15 -41.58
C ALA A 527 16.41 10.47 -40.79
N HIS A 528 15.43 10.79 -39.95
CA HIS A 528 15.46 11.93 -39.04
C HIS A 528 16.64 11.81 -38.07
N ASP A 529 16.74 10.72 -37.32
CA ASP A 529 17.78 10.46 -36.31
C ASP A 529 19.18 10.50 -36.93
N ILE A 530 19.41 9.90 -38.10
CA ILE A 530 20.69 10.01 -38.80
C ILE A 530 20.98 11.47 -39.17
N THR A 531 20.00 12.23 -39.71
CA THR A 531 20.22 13.66 -39.99
C THR A 531 20.39 14.51 -38.74
N GLN A 532 19.78 14.13 -37.62
CA GLN A 532 19.87 14.83 -36.34
C GLN A 532 21.20 14.55 -35.63
N GLN A 533 21.68 13.31 -35.63
CA GLN A 533 23.00 12.91 -35.13
C GLN A 533 24.14 13.52 -35.98
N LEU A 534 23.94 13.67 -37.29
CA LEU A 534 24.85 14.41 -38.18
C LEU A 534 24.84 15.92 -37.94
N ALA A 535 23.80 16.47 -37.29
CA ALA A 535 23.71 17.88 -36.93
C ALA A 535 24.16 18.16 -35.48
N TYR A 536 23.92 17.23 -34.54
CA TYR A 536 24.17 17.37 -33.10
C TYR A 536 24.58 16.01 -32.49
N GLY A 537 25.79 15.94 -31.90
CA GLY A 537 26.35 14.69 -31.35
C GLY A 537 25.78 14.26 -29.97
N THR A 538 25.86 12.96 -29.68
CA THR A 538 25.24 12.27 -28.51
C THR A 538 26.23 11.88 -27.41
N PRO A 539 25.80 11.64 -26.14
CA PRO A 539 25.29 10.33 -25.63
C PRO A 539 24.02 10.52 -24.72
N SER A 540 23.47 9.64 -23.84
CA SER A 540 23.62 8.24 -23.31
C SER A 540 22.25 7.86 -22.66
N VAL A 541 21.73 6.61 -22.51
CA VAL A 541 22.23 5.29 -22.03
C VAL A 541 22.43 5.23 -20.49
N PRO A 542 22.03 4.20 -19.70
CA PRO A 542 21.35 2.87 -19.94
C PRO A 542 20.05 2.70 -19.07
N PRO A 543 19.57 1.51 -18.54
CA PRO A 543 19.73 0.06 -18.83
C PRO A 543 18.39 -0.78 -18.96
N ASP A 544 18.52 -2.11 -19.18
CA ASP A 544 17.48 -3.20 -19.20
C ASP A 544 17.01 -3.64 -17.76
N PRO A 545 16.23 -4.74 -17.48
CA PRO A 545 15.54 -5.82 -18.27
C PRO A 545 14.02 -5.97 -17.85
N PRO A 546 13.28 -7.13 -17.73
CA PRO A 546 13.40 -8.57 -18.13
C PRO A 546 12.11 -9.19 -18.78
N VAL A 547 11.82 -10.51 -18.59
CA VAL A 547 10.57 -11.24 -19.00
C VAL A 547 10.06 -12.17 -17.85
N SER A 548 8.75 -12.49 -17.81
CA SER A 548 7.97 -12.92 -16.62
C SER A 548 7.34 -14.35 -16.63
N HIS A 549 6.37 -14.58 -15.72
CA HIS A 549 5.35 -15.68 -15.57
C HIS A 549 5.63 -16.71 -14.44
N MET A 550 4.79 -16.89 -13.40
CA MET A 550 3.36 -17.32 -13.23
C MET A 550 3.22 -18.87 -13.19
N PHE A 551 2.32 -19.53 -12.42
CA PHE A 551 0.92 -19.23 -12.05
C PHE A 551 0.41 -19.84 -10.69
N ALA A 552 -0.91 -19.68 -10.45
CA ALA A 552 -1.79 -19.95 -9.28
C ALA A 552 -2.51 -21.36 -9.33
N VAL A 553 -3.52 -21.84 -8.55
CA VAL A 553 -4.14 -21.58 -7.21
C VAL A 553 -5.14 -22.71 -6.80
N ASP A 554 -5.38 -22.86 -5.48
CA ASP A 554 -6.43 -23.51 -4.61
C ASP A 554 -7.66 -24.37 -5.10
N LYS A 555 -8.69 -24.49 -4.22
CA LYS A 555 -9.72 -25.57 -4.12
C LYS A 555 -11.07 -25.16 -3.46
N GLN A 556 -12.17 -25.67 -4.01
CA GLN A 556 -13.36 -26.32 -3.37
C GLN A 556 -14.23 -25.64 -2.25
N GLY A 557 -15.53 -25.38 -2.56
CA GLY A 557 -16.74 -25.58 -1.68
C GLY A 557 -17.02 -24.61 -0.49
N SER A 558 -18.11 -24.71 0.30
CA SER A 558 -19.55 -25.00 0.02
C SER A 558 -20.47 -24.70 1.26
N VAL A 559 -21.81 -24.80 1.14
CA VAL A 559 -22.88 -24.92 2.20
C VAL A 559 -23.46 -23.61 2.85
N VAL A 560 -24.64 -23.73 3.51
CA VAL A 560 -25.64 -22.70 3.96
C VAL A 560 -26.18 -23.02 5.39
N ALA A 561 -26.83 -22.08 6.10
CA ALA A 561 -27.37 -22.23 7.49
C ALA A 561 -28.72 -21.51 7.77
N THR A 562 -29.35 -21.72 8.96
CA THR A 562 -30.59 -21.09 9.53
C THR A 562 -30.61 -21.19 11.09
N PRO A 563 -31.63 -20.76 11.89
CA PRO A 563 -32.03 -19.37 12.25
C PRO A 563 -31.99 -19.06 13.80
N SER A 564 -32.81 -18.12 14.33
CA SER A 564 -32.49 -17.26 15.51
C SER A 564 -33.58 -17.07 16.62
N PHE A 565 -33.33 -16.16 17.59
CA PHE A 565 -34.19 -15.76 18.75
C PHE A 565 -33.97 -14.25 19.12
N VAL A 566 -34.79 -13.65 20.01
CA VAL A 566 -34.94 -12.19 20.25
C VAL A 566 -34.15 -11.63 21.47
N GLN A 567 -33.88 -10.31 21.53
CA GLN A 567 -32.79 -9.69 22.30
C GLN A 567 -32.92 -8.14 22.47
N ASP A 568 -32.29 -7.57 23.52
CA ASP A 568 -32.14 -6.12 23.82
C ASP A 568 -31.75 -5.19 22.64
N GLY A 569 -32.11 -3.90 22.76
CA GLY A 569 -31.82 -2.84 21.79
C GLY A 569 -32.89 -2.66 20.71
N GLN A 570 -34.10 -3.20 20.90
CA GLN A 570 -35.12 -3.31 19.84
C GLN A 570 -35.88 -2.01 19.54
N ASP A 571 -35.94 -1.08 20.48
CA ASP A 571 -36.84 0.07 20.45
C ASP A 571 -36.30 1.25 21.29
N ASP A 572 -36.92 2.42 21.14
CA ASP A 572 -36.60 3.66 21.88
C ASP A 572 -36.81 3.55 23.40
N GLU A 573 -37.57 2.56 23.89
CA GLU A 573 -37.79 2.35 25.32
C GLU A 573 -36.67 1.50 25.97
N HIS A 574 -35.96 0.69 25.16
CA HIS A 574 -34.88 -0.20 25.58
C HIS A 574 -33.57 -0.03 24.76
N PRO A 575 -33.02 1.20 24.62
CA PRO A 575 -31.81 1.45 23.85
C PRO A 575 -30.55 0.98 24.59
N ILE A 576 -29.46 0.75 23.83
CA ILE A 576 -28.14 0.49 24.40
C ILE A 576 -27.47 1.82 24.77
N GLU A 577 -27.28 2.09 26.07
CA GLU A 577 -26.58 3.29 26.55
C GLU A 577 -25.06 3.19 26.38
N LEU A 578 -24.45 4.14 25.66
CA LEU A 578 -22.99 4.29 25.59
C LEU A 578 -22.53 5.42 26.52
N GLN A 579 -21.85 5.04 27.60
CA GLN A 579 -21.39 5.98 28.62
C GLN A 579 -19.96 6.50 28.30
N GLY A 580 -19.80 7.82 28.38
CA GLY A 580 -18.51 8.51 28.33
C GLY A 580 -18.01 8.93 26.94
N ASP A 581 -18.80 8.80 25.88
CA ASP A 581 -18.46 9.33 24.54
C ASP A 581 -19.24 10.61 24.22
N THR A 582 -18.67 11.51 23.42
CA THR A 582 -19.44 12.61 22.84
C THR A 582 -20.22 12.15 21.60
N VAL A 583 -21.30 12.88 21.31
CA VAL A 583 -22.17 12.60 20.16
C VAL A 583 -21.40 12.73 18.85
N GLU A 584 -20.43 13.65 18.77
CA GLU A 584 -19.55 13.89 17.62
C GLU A 584 -18.62 12.70 17.37
N GLN A 585 -17.99 12.16 18.43
CA GLN A 585 -17.12 10.99 18.32
C GLN A 585 -17.90 9.78 17.77
N PHE A 586 -19.14 9.58 18.24
CA PHE A 586 -19.99 8.52 17.71
C PHE A 586 -20.47 8.79 16.28
N ARG A 587 -20.88 10.03 15.95
CA ARG A 587 -21.20 10.44 14.56
C ARG A 587 -20.04 10.24 13.59
N ASP A 588 -18.80 10.44 14.03
CA ASP A 588 -17.59 10.20 13.23
C ASP A 588 -17.30 8.70 13.03
N LEU A 589 -17.54 7.85 14.04
CA LEU A 589 -17.52 6.39 13.88
C LEU A 589 -18.61 5.92 12.91
N LEU A 590 -19.85 6.40 13.08
CA LEU A 590 -20.97 6.07 12.20
C LEU A 590 -20.70 6.54 10.77
N TRP A 591 -20.18 7.76 10.57
CA TRP A 591 -19.72 8.19 9.26
C TRP A 591 -18.77 7.16 8.64
N THR A 592 -17.78 6.68 9.39
CA THR A 592 -16.82 5.68 8.92
C THR A 592 -17.45 4.33 8.51
N LEU A 593 -18.63 3.98 9.05
CA LEU A 593 -19.37 2.75 8.75
C LEU A 593 -20.43 2.88 7.66
N TYR A 594 -20.82 4.12 7.31
CA TYR A 594 -21.92 4.44 6.38
C TYR A 594 -21.49 5.30 5.17
N SER A 595 -20.24 5.75 5.10
CA SER A 595 -19.72 6.61 4.03
C SER A 595 -19.51 5.87 2.72
N LEU A 596 -19.68 6.61 1.61
CA LEU A 596 -19.24 6.15 0.30
C LEU A 596 -17.71 6.20 0.16
N PRO A 597 -17.12 5.40 -0.76
CA PRO A 597 -15.66 5.33 -0.93
C PRO A 597 -14.95 6.66 -1.19
N HIS A 598 -15.61 7.61 -1.86
CA HIS A 598 -15.05 8.92 -2.14
C HIS A 598 -14.84 9.76 -0.87
N GLU A 599 -15.82 9.78 0.04
CA GLU A 599 -15.75 10.53 1.31
C GLU A 599 -14.58 10.02 2.19
N ILE A 600 -14.41 8.69 2.21
CA ILE A 600 -13.35 8.00 2.94
C ILE A 600 -11.96 8.39 2.40
N VAL A 601 -11.79 8.42 1.08
CA VAL A 601 -10.53 8.82 0.44
C VAL A 601 -10.23 10.32 0.65
N GLU A 602 -11.25 11.19 0.69
CA GLU A 602 -11.02 12.62 0.96
C GLU A 602 -10.46 12.86 2.38
N VAL A 603 -10.98 12.16 3.39
CA VAL A 603 -10.48 12.27 4.77
C VAL A 603 -9.14 11.53 4.97
N THR A 604 -8.87 10.46 4.20
CA THR A 604 -7.59 9.74 4.21
C THR A 604 -6.40 10.65 3.86
N SER A 605 -6.59 11.70 3.05
CA SER A 605 -5.59 12.73 2.74
C SER A 605 -6.02 14.09 3.28
N PRO A 606 -5.91 14.35 4.60
CA PRO A 606 -6.60 15.46 5.26
C PRO A 606 -6.07 16.84 4.83
N LYS A 607 -6.92 17.59 4.11
CA LYS A 607 -6.64 18.95 3.60
C LYS A 607 -6.93 20.07 4.60
N THR A 608 -7.59 19.75 5.73
CA THR A 608 -8.05 20.73 6.73
C THR A 608 -7.81 20.20 8.15
N GLU A 609 -7.74 21.10 9.13
CA GLU A 609 -7.66 20.71 10.55
C GLU A 609 -8.88 19.87 10.98
N ALA A 610 -10.06 20.15 10.42
CA ALA A 610 -11.28 19.37 10.68
C ALA A 610 -11.14 17.89 10.27
N HIS A 611 -10.48 17.58 9.14
CA HIS A 611 -10.26 16.18 8.74
C HIS A 611 -9.29 15.46 9.69
N VAL A 612 -8.30 16.19 10.25
CA VAL A 612 -7.37 15.66 11.25
C VAL A 612 -8.07 15.42 12.60
N ILE A 613 -8.93 16.35 13.05
CA ILE A 613 -9.77 16.17 14.24
C ILE A 613 -10.69 14.95 14.07
N LYS A 614 -11.33 14.82 12.91
CA LYS A 614 -12.19 13.67 12.56
C LYS A 614 -11.44 12.33 12.61
N LEU A 615 -10.27 12.23 11.97
CA LEU A 615 -9.40 11.04 12.08
C LEU A 615 -9.02 10.72 13.54
N THR A 616 -8.80 11.75 14.36
CA THR A 616 -8.46 11.61 15.79
C THR A 616 -9.64 11.07 16.61
N ASN A 617 -10.85 11.60 16.38
CA ASN A 617 -12.08 11.09 16.98
C ASN A 617 -12.31 9.62 16.61
N ILE A 618 -12.25 9.30 15.31
CA ILE A 618 -12.45 7.94 14.80
C ILE A 618 -11.42 6.97 15.42
N ALA A 619 -10.14 7.34 15.47
CA ALA A 619 -9.10 6.51 16.09
C ALA A 619 -9.40 6.22 17.58
N SER A 620 -9.76 7.24 18.35
CA SER A 620 -10.07 7.13 19.78
C SER A 620 -11.25 6.18 20.05
N ILE A 621 -12.34 6.32 19.31
CA ILE A 621 -13.55 5.52 19.52
C ILE A 621 -13.46 4.13 18.87
N ALA A 622 -12.73 3.99 17.75
CA ALA A 622 -12.42 2.69 17.16
C ALA A 622 -11.57 1.83 18.11
N HIS A 623 -10.60 2.43 18.80
CA HIS A 623 -9.85 1.77 19.88
C HIS A 623 -10.79 1.32 21.02
N LYS A 624 -11.61 2.23 21.56
CA LYS A 624 -12.56 1.96 22.66
C LYS A 624 -13.52 0.79 22.37
N TYR A 625 -14.01 0.69 21.14
CA TYR A 625 -14.97 -0.36 20.71
C TYR A 625 -14.33 -1.51 19.90
N HIS A 626 -12.99 -1.53 19.82
CA HIS A 626 -12.17 -2.56 19.18
C HIS A 626 -12.45 -2.78 17.67
N PHE A 627 -12.68 -1.71 16.91
CA PHE A 627 -12.71 -1.71 15.45
C PHE A 627 -11.28 -1.66 14.88
N SER A 628 -10.52 -2.75 15.03
CA SER A 628 -9.07 -2.73 14.82
C SER A 628 -8.60 -2.42 13.40
N SER A 629 -9.42 -2.59 12.33
CA SER A 629 -9.02 -2.16 10.99
C SER A 629 -9.19 -0.64 10.81
N ILE A 630 -10.26 -0.07 11.38
CA ILE A 630 -10.54 1.37 11.38
C ILE A 630 -9.49 2.13 12.21
N GLU A 631 -9.15 1.61 13.40
CA GLU A 631 -8.04 2.10 14.21
C GLU A 631 -6.71 2.03 13.43
N SER A 632 -6.42 0.90 12.77
CA SER A 632 -5.21 0.76 11.96
C SER A 632 -5.16 1.73 10.77
N TRP A 633 -6.28 1.95 10.07
CA TRP A 633 -6.38 2.88 8.93
C TRP A 633 -6.27 4.35 9.37
N THR A 634 -6.94 4.76 10.45
CA THR A 634 -6.88 6.14 10.95
C THR A 634 -5.47 6.50 11.42
N LEU A 635 -4.83 5.62 12.20
CA LEU A 635 -3.44 5.81 12.63
C LEU A 635 -2.48 5.85 11.42
N GLN A 636 -2.66 4.98 10.42
CA GLN A 636 -1.86 5.02 9.18
C GLN A 636 -2.06 6.31 8.38
N SER A 637 -3.29 6.82 8.29
CA SER A 637 -3.61 8.08 7.60
C SER A 637 -2.96 9.28 8.31
N LEU A 638 -3.01 9.33 9.64
CA LEU A 638 -2.32 10.35 10.45
C LEU A 638 -0.79 10.26 10.30
N VAL A 639 -0.22 9.06 10.36
CA VAL A 639 1.23 8.82 10.13
C VAL A 639 1.65 9.28 8.73
N SER A 640 0.85 8.99 7.70
CA SER A 640 1.11 9.40 6.31
C SER A 640 1.10 10.92 6.18
N PHE A 641 0.09 11.58 6.74
CA PHE A 641 -0.02 13.05 6.77
C PHE A 641 1.17 13.71 7.46
N PHE A 642 1.57 13.27 8.65
CA PHE A 642 2.69 13.90 9.36
C PHE A 642 4.05 13.66 8.71
N ASN A 643 4.23 12.56 7.98
CA ASN A 643 5.45 12.23 7.25
C ASN A 643 5.46 12.68 5.78
N SER A 644 4.40 13.35 5.27
CA SER A 644 4.36 13.75 3.86
C SER A 644 5.48 14.73 3.52
N TYR A 645 6.01 14.63 2.30
CA TYR A 645 6.97 15.58 1.75
C TYR A 645 6.43 16.19 0.45
N PRO A 646 6.28 17.53 0.34
CA PRO A 646 6.56 18.53 1.37
C PRO A 646 5.67 18.37 2.62
N PRO A 647 6.13 18.89 3.79
CA PRO A 647 5.35 18.82 5.04
C PRO A 647 3.99 19.52 4.85
N PRO A 648 2.90 18.99 5.43
CA PRO A 648 1.56 19.50 5.14
C PRO A 648 1.41 20.96 5.54
N SER A 649 0.77 21.71 4.65
CA SER A 649 0.47 23.15 4.74
C SER A 649 -0.63 23.49 5.75
N VAL A 650 -1.36 22.48 6.24
CA VAL A 650 -2.37 22.62 7.28
C VAL A 650 -1.70 23.10 8.57
N SER A 651 -2.07 24.31 9.02
CA SER A 651 -1.79 24.77 10.37
C SER A 651 -2.69 24.03 11.36
N LEU A 652 -2.11 23.27 12.28
CA LEU A 652 -2.82 22.68 13.40
C LEU A 652 -2.67 23.57 14.63
N SER A 653 -3.74 23.73 15.39
CA SER A 653 -3.69 24.32 16.74
C SER A 653 -2.98 23.41 17.73
N THR A 654 -2.45 24.00 18.81
CA THR A 654 -1.83 23.25 19.91
C THR A 654 -2.79 22.24 20.55
N ASP A 655 -4.08 22.60 20.67
CA ASP A 655 -5.13 21.70 21.20
C ASP A 655 -5.36 20.48 20.30
N THR A 656 -5.49 20.67 18.98
CA THR A 656 -5.57 19.54 18.03
C THR A 656 -4.33 18.65 18.12
N LEU A 657 -3.13 19.24 18.18
CA LEU A 657 -1.89 18.46 18.31
C LEU A 657 -1.82 17.70 19.64
N MET A 658 -2.36 18.26 20.74
CA MET A 658 -2.53 17.54 22.01
C MET A 658 -3.45 16.33 21.85
N ARG A 659 -4.66 16.50 21.29
CA ARG A 659 -5.62 15.39 21.10
C ARG A 659 -5.03 14.23 20.29
N ILE A 660 -4.33 14.54 19.19
CA ILE A 660 -3.66 13.50 18.39
C ILE A 660 -2.58 12.79 19.23
N THR A 661 -1.85 13.52 20.06
CA THR A 661 -0.82 12.95 20.94
C THR A 661 -1.42 12.11 22.07
N GLU A 662 -2.59 12.48 22.61
CA GLU A 662 -3.35 11.68 23.56
C GLU A 662 -3.78 10.34 22.94
N VAL A 663 -4.37 10.36 21.74
CA VAL A 663 -4.77 9.14 21.02
C VAL A 663 -3.54 8.28 20.65
N ALA A 664 -2.43 8.90 20.26
CA ALA A 664 -1.15 8.22 20.04
C ALA A 664 -0.49 7.68 21.33
N VAL A 665 -1.03 7.99 22.51
CA VAL A 665 -0.66 7.36 23.79
C VAL A 665 -1.68 6.31 24.24
N LEU A 666 -2.96 6.48 23.89
CA LEU A 666 -4.00 5.47 24.16
C LEU A 666 -3.80 4.20 23.32
N CYS A 667 -3.56 4.33 22.02
CA CYS A 667 -3.42 3.20 21.08
C CYS A 667 -2.07 2.44 21.21
N GLN A 668 -1.42 2.41 22.37
CA GLN A 668 -0.04 1.89 22.53
C GLN A 668 0.10 0.36 22.61
N ASP A 669 -0.99 -0.42 22.56
CA ASP A 669 -0.98 -1.87 22.78
C ASP A 669 -0.17 -2.70 21.76
N ASP A 670 0.26 -2.10 20.64
CA ASP A 670 1.05 -2.74 19.58
C ASP A 670 2.36 -1.95 19.37
N GLU A 671 3.48 -2.41 19.96
CA GLU A 671 4.81 -1.74 19.97
C GLU A 671 5.29 -1.25 18.59
N LYS A 672 4.77 -1.83 17.49
CA LYS A 672 5.19 -1.52 16.11
C LYS A 672 4.31 -0.49 15.39
N LYS A 673 3.06 -0.28 15.80
CA LYS A 673 2.13 0.61 15.09
C LYS A 673 2.27 2.06 15.55
N THR A 674 2.30 2.25 16.86
CA THR A 674 1.98 3.55 17.47
C THR A 674 3.23 4.40 17.76
N ASP A 675 4.38 3.74 17.93
CA ASP A 675 5.70 4.37 17.93
C ASP A 675 5.95 5.19 16.64
N SER A 676 5.33 4.78 15.51
CA SER A 676 5.37 5.50 14.24
C SER A 676 4.66 6.86 14.30
N LEU A 677 3.49 6.95 14.95
CA LEU A 677 2.74 8.21 15.07
C LEU A 677 3.42 9.16 16.06
N LEU A 678 3.88 8.66 17.21
CA LEU A 678 4.67 9.48 18.14
C LEU A 678 6.02 9.90 17.54
N ALA A 679 6.64 9.11 16.67
CA ALA A 679 7.81 9.54 15.90
C ALA A 679 7.48 10.66 14.89
N ALA A 680 6.37 10.56 14.18
CA ALA A 680 5.93 11.58 13.20
C ALA A 680 5.49 12.90 13.86
N LEU A 681 4.95 12.85 15.09
CA LEU A 681 4.56 14.02 15.88
C LEU A 681 5.75 14.78 16.49
N ARG A 682 6.84 14.09 16.86
CA ARG A 682 8.02 14.69 17.54
C ARG A 682 8.60 15.91 16.82
N PRO A 683 8.82 15.92 15.49
CA PRO A 683 9.30 17.10 14.76
C PRO A 683 8.36 18.31 14.88
N ARG A 684 7.04 18.12 14.88
CA ARG A 684 6.06 19.20 15.01
C ARG A 684 6.07 19.79 16.43
N TRP A 685 6.14 18.95 17.46
CA TRP A 685 6.32 19.40 18.85
C TRP A 685 7.65 20.12 19.06
N ALA A 686 8.76 19.59 18.53
CA ALA A 686 10.07 20.23 18.60
C ALA A 686 10.07 21.63 17.94
N ALA A 687 9.35 21.80 16.83
CA ALA A 687 9.20 23.10 16.17
C ALA A 687 8.43 24.11 17.03
N LEU A 688 7.33 23.73 17.69
CA LEU A 688 6.59 24.61 18.61
C LEU A 688 7.42 25.00 19.83
N ILE A 689 8.16 24.04 20.42
CA ILE A 689 9.06 24.27 21.56
C ILE A 689 10.24 25.19 21.15
N ALA A 690 10.75 25.07 19.93
CA ALA A 690 11.76 25.98 19.37
C ALA A 690 11.19 27.38 19.11
N ALA A 691 9.96 27.49 18.60
CA ALA A 691 9.22 28.74 18.42
C ALA A 691 8.76 29.38 19.74
N ARG A 692 8.92 28.67 20.87
CA ARG A 692 8.55 29.10 22.23
C ARG A 692 7.06 29.37 22.44
N GLN A 693 6.21 28.69 21.66
CA GLN A 693 4.75 28.80 21.77
C GLN A 693 4.20 27.83 22.84
N ASP A 694 3.14 28.27 23.55
CA ASP A 694 2.32 27.51 24.50
C ASP A 694 3.06 26.62 25.53
N LEU A 695 4.29 27.00 25.89
CA LEU A 695 5.22 26.14 26.64
C LEU A 695 4.65 25.59 27.97
N GLY A 696 3.83 26.34 28.70
CA GLY A 696 3.21 25.87 29.95
C GLY A 696 2.18 24.77 29.74
N LEU A 697 1.44 24.84 28.64
CA LEU A 697 0.47 23.82 28.20
C LEU A 697 1.20 22.58 27.65
N ILE A 698 2.30 22.78 26.90
CA ILE A 698 3.17 21.70 26.42
C ILE A 698 3.80 20.94 27.59
N VAL A 699 4.42 21.63 28.55
CA VAL A 699 4.98 21.01 29.77
C VAL A 699 3.93 20.17 30.49
N THR A 700 2.76 20.75 30.74
CA THR A 700 1.67 20.09 31.49
C THR A 700 1.13 18.86 30.75
N THR A 701 1.05 18.90 29.42
CA THR A 701 0.56 17.77 28.62
C THR A 701 1.62 16.68 28.43
N MET A 702 2.86 17.04 28.14
CA MET A 702 3.96 16.06 27.99
C MET A 702 4.29 15.37 29.32
N GLU A 703 4.14 16.05 30.46
CA GLU A 703 4.25 15.41 31.78
C GLU A 703 3.07 14.46 32.04
N ARG A 704 1.82 14.89 31.78
CA ARG A 704 0.61 14.06 31.92
C ARG A 704 0.64 12.80 31.04
N LEU A 705 1.22 12.88 29.85
CA LEU A 705 1.37 11.77 28.90
C LEU A 705 2.69 10.98 29.07
N GLY A 706 3.55 11.35 30.02
CA GLY A 706 4.82 10.65 30.27
C GLY A 706 5.90 10.80 29.18
N ILE A 707 5.74 11.72 28.23
CA ILE A 707 6.61 11.88 27.07
C ILE A 707 7.88 12.65 27.46
N ARG A 708 8.82 11.93 28.09
CA ARG A 708 9.96 12.50 28.84
C ARG A 708 10.91 13.36 28.01
N ASP A 709 11.17 12.99 26.76
CA ASP A 709 12.07 13.66 25.83
C ASP A 709 11.57 15.06 25.44
N LEU A 710 10.31 15.17 25.01
CA LEU A 710 9.67 16.45 24.72
C LEU A 710 9.41 17.25 26.00
N CYS A 711 9.02 16.59 27.10
CA CYS A 711 8.77 17.25 28.40
C CYS A 711 10.01 17.98 28.93
N GLY A 712 11.16 17.29 29.02
CA GLY A 712 12.42 17.91 29.45
C GLY A 712 12.86 19.06 28.53
N THR A 713 12.63 18.93 27.22
CA THR A 713 12.97 19.97 26.24
C THR A 713 12.06 21.20 26.40
N ALA A 714 10.77 21.01 26.68
CA ALA A 714 9.83 22.09 26.99
C ALA A 714 10.14 22.77 28.34
N TYR A 715 10.53 22.02 29.36
CA TYR A 715 11.00 22.56 30.65
C TYR A 715 12.26 23.44 30.48
N VAL A 716 13.24 23.04 29.67
CA VAL A 716 14.40 23.89 29.31
C VAL A 716 13.95 25.13 28.52
N ALA A 717 13.09 24.97 27.51
CA ALA A 717 12.58 26.10 26.72
C ALA A 717 11.85 27.13 27.59
N MET A 718 11.12 26.68 28.62
CA MET A 718 10.44 27.52 29.60
C MET A 718 11.42 28.22 30.55
N LEU A 719 12.46 27.54 31.04
CA LEU A 719 13.54 28.21 31.80
C LEU A 719 14.20 29.34 31.02
N LEU A 720 14.38 29.15 29.71
CA LEU A 720 15.01 30.14 28.82
C LEU A 720 14.12 31.36 28.51
N GLN A 721 12.83 31.34 28.87
CA GLN A 721 11.98 32.56 28.92
C GLN A 721 12.26 33.44 30.15
N GLY A 722 12.91 32.89 31.18
CA GLY A 722 13.19 33.59 32.42
C GLY A 722 12.01 33.62 33.41
N ARG A 723 12.35 33.87 34.67
CA ARG A 723 11.45 33.71 35.84
C ARG A 723 10.17 34.52 35.74
N GLU A 724 10.25 35.75 35.25
CA GLU A 724 9.11 36.66 35.15
C GLU A 724 8.00 36.21 34.19
N VAL A 725 8.31 35.28 33.28
CA VAL A 725 7.34 34.67 32.36
C VAL A 725 6.71 33.46 33.03
N TRP A 726 7.51 32.46 33.41
CA TRP A 726 6.99 31.19 33.91
C TRP A 726 6.36 31.26 35.31
N GLU A 727 6.68 32.27 36.13
CA GLU A 727 5.91 32.49 37.37
C GLU A 727 4.46 32.90 37.09
N LYS A 728 4.21 33.61 35.98
CA LYS A 728 2.90 34.16 35.59
C LYS A 728 2.10 33.24 34.65
N ASP A 729 2.70 32.17 34.14
CA ASP A 729 2.05 31.20 33.25
C ASP A 729 0.86 30.50 33.98
N PRO A 730 -0.36 30.52 33.40
CA PRO A 730 -1.56 29.99 34.05
C PRO A 730 -1.67 28.46 33.99
N TYR A 731 -0.96 27.79 33.06
CA TYR A 731 -1.00 26.33 32.89
C TYR A 731 -0.01 25.62 33.82
N LEU A 732 1.10 26.27 34.16
CA LEU A 732 2.05 25.72 35.12
C LEU A 732 1.42 25.60 36.52
N THR A 733 1.66 24.47 37.19
CA THR A 733 1.25 24.24 38.58
C THR A 733 2.28 24.79 39.58
N HIS A 734 2.00 24.70 40.89
CA HIS A 734 3.02 24.96 41.91
C HIS A 734 4.18 23.96 41.81
N ALA A 735 3.89 22.68 41.53
CA ALA A 735 4.91 21.65 41.35
C ALA A 735 5.81 21.94 40.14
N HIS A 736 5.27 22.36 39.00
CA HIS A 736 6.07 22.70 37.82
C HIS A 736 7.01 23.89 38.12
N ARG A 737 6.58 24.86 38.92
CA ARG A 737 7.43 26.00 39.38
C ARG A 737 8.56 25.55 40.30
N ILE A 738 8.34 24.59 41.20
CA ILE A 738 9.43 23.99 42.02
C ILE A 738 10.42 23.28 41.10
N ARG A 739 9.94 22.42 40.19
CA ARG A 739 10.81 21.68 39.26
C ARG A 739 11.62 22.58 38.34
N LEU A 740 11.09 23.73 37.91
CA LEU A 740 11.86 24.75 37.20
C LEU A 740 13.03 25.29 38.06
N LEU A 741 12.83 25.53 39.36
CA LEU A 741 13.91 25.95 40.27
C LEU A 741 14.94 24.82 40.51
N SER A 742 14.47 23.58 40.74
CA SER A 742 15.33 22.39 40.86
C SER A 742 16.17 22.19 39.58
N GLY A 743 15.54 22.26 38.41
CA GLY A 743 16.17 22.18 37.10
C GLY A 743 17.14 23.31 36.81
N TYR A 744 16.86 24.55 37.23
CA TYR A 744 17.80 25.67 37.10
C TYR A 744 19.11 25.39 37.87
N TYR A 745 19.00 24.85 39.09
CA TYR A 745 20.17 24.47 39.89
C TYR A 745 20.92 23.29 39.26
N ASN A 746 20.22 22.21 38.91
CA ASN A 746 20.80 21.00 38.34
C ASN A 746 21.47 21.26 36.98
N LEU A 747 20.85 22.07 36.10
CA LEU A 747 21.46 22.50 34.84
C LEU A 747 22.67 23.41 35.07
N SER A 748 22.64 24.29 36.07
CA SER A 748 23.82 25.12 36.41
C SER A 748 25.01 24.26 36.83
N MET A 749 24.79 23.23 37.66
CA MET A 749 25.83 22.29 38.08
C MET A 749 26.31 21.43 36.91
N LEU A 750 25.40 20.90 36.07
CA LEU A 750 25.77 20.13 34.89
C LEU A 750 26.58 20.95 33.87
N VAL A 751 26.24 22.23 33.68
CA VAL A 751 27.01 23.14 32.79
C VAL A 751 28.45 23.30 33.28
N ASP A 752 28.66 23.37 34.58
CA ASP A 752 30.00 23.54 35.16
C ASP A 752 30.77 22.20 35.19
N GLU A 753 30.10 21.09 35.54
CA GLU A 753 30.65 19.72 35.44
C GLU A 753 31.10 19.39 34.01
N LEU A 754 30.30 19.74 32.99
CA LEU A 754 30.64 19.53 31.58
C LEU A 754 31.84 20.36 31.12
N GLN A 755 32.02 21.58 31.63
CA GLN A 755 33.20 22.41 31.32
C GLN A 755 34.49 21.85 31.93
N ASP A 756 34.39 21.21 33.10
CA ASP A 756 35.54 20.64 33.81
C ASP A 756 35.79 19.16 33.51
N ASN A 757 34.87 18.44 32.84
CA ASN A 757 35.02 17.04 32.45
C ASN A 757 34.74 16.83 30.94
N ALA A 758 35.78 16.60 30.16
CA ALA A 758 35.65 16.25 28.74
C ALA A 758 35.18 14.79 28.55
N PRO A 759 34.30 14.49 27.57
CA PRO A 759 33.83 13.14 27.34
C PRO A 759 34.97 12.23 26.88
N LEU A 760 35.09 11.08 27.53
CA LEU A 760 36.13 10.08 27.25
C LEU A 760 35.88 9.41 25.88
N PHE A 761 36.96 9.18 25.13
CA PHE A 761 36.92 8.49 23.83
C PHE A 761 37.99 7.40 23.75
N ALA A 762 37.77 6.40 22.89
CA ALA A 762 38.76 5.35 22.62
C ALA A 762 39.90 5.91 21.76
N HIS A 763 41.11 5.98 22.32
CA HIS A 763 42.28 6.50 21.61
C HIS A 763 42.67 5.59 20.43
N HIS A 764 42.94 6.19 19.26
CA HIS A 764 43.24 5.42 18.05
C HIS A 764 44.61 4.72 18.15
N PRO A 765 44.74 3.41 17.87
CA PRO A 765 45.98 2.65 18.06
C PRO A 765 47.21 3.18 17.29
N TYR A 766 46.98 3.87 16.16
CA TYR A 766 48.02 4.43 15.31
C TYR A 766 48.15 5.96 15.41
N CYS A 767 47.61 6.60 16.44
CA CYS A 767 47.80 8.04 16.65
C CYS A 767 49.27 8.34 16.98
N THR A 768 49.89 9.23 16.20
CA THR A 768 51.32 9.60 16.29
C THR A 768 51.59 10.86 17.13
N TYR A 769 50.56 11.43 17.75
CA TYR A 769 50.71 12.52 18.73
C TYR A 769 51.51 12.02 19.96
N PRO A 770 52.30 12.86 20.66
CA PRO A 770 53.30 12.38 21.62
C PRO A 770 52.70 11.85 22.94
N GLY A 771 52.15 10.64 22.88
CA GLY A 771 51.51 9.93 23.99
C GLY A 771 49.99 10.08 24.00
N GLN A 772 49.31 9.01 24.43
CA GLN A 772 47.86 8.99 24.63
C GLN A 772 47.42 10.10 25.61
N ASP A 773 48.19 10.32 26.67
CA ASP A 773 47.89 11.34 27.69
C ASP A 773 47.95 12.77 27.11
N ALA A 774 48.87 13.04 26.19
CA ALA A 774 48.94 14.33 25.49
C ALA A 774 47.73 14.53 24.55
N CYS A 775 47.29 13.47 23.87
CA CYS A 775 46.10 13.48 23.01
C CYS A 775 44.82 13.75 23.82
N VAL A 776 44.69 13.12 24.99
CA VAL A 776 43.58 13.36 25.93
C VAL A 776 43.64 14.76 26.55
N ALA A 777 44.82 15.25 26.93
CA ALA A 777 44.98 16.62 27.45
C ALA A 777 44.71 17.70 26.38
N SER A 778 45.08 17.44 25.13
CA SER A 778 44.74 18.28 23.98
C SER A 778 43.22 18.32 23.74
N TRP A 779 42.56 17.16 23.74
CA TRP A 779 41.10 17.05 23.69
C TRP A 779 40.42 17.82 24.82
N TYR A 780 40.91 17.68 26.05
CA TYR A 780 40.38 18.37 27.23
C TYR A 780 40.39 19.90 27.07
N ASN A 781 41.55 20.46 26.68
CA ASN A 781 41.69 21.90 26.48
C ASN A 781 40.80 22.42 25.34
N PHE A 782 40.68 21.65 24.25
CA PHE A 782 39.79 21.96 23.14
C PHE A 782 38.31 21.94 23.56
N TRP A 783 37.85 20.90 24.25
CA TRP A 783 36.49 20.77 24.78
C TRP A 783 36.12 21.89 25.75
N LYS A 784 37.03 22.23 26.67
CA LYS A 784 36.82 23.32 27.63
C LYS A 784 36.69 24.68 26.93
N GLY A 785 37.52 24.95 25.92
CA GLY A 785 37.40 26.15 25.08
C GLY A 785 36.10 26.20 24.26
N LEU A 786 35.63 25.04 23.79
CA LEU A 786 34.39 24.87 23.03
C LEU A 786 33.15 25.20 23.88
N LEU A 787 33.07 24.70 25.12
CA LEU A 787 31.95 24.98 26.03
C LEU A 787 32.00 26.37 26.70
N THR A 788 33.19 26.93 26.92
CA THR A 788 33.35 28.31 27.45
C THR A 788 33.16 29.39 26.38
N PHE A 789 33.11 29.00 25.10
CA PHE A 789 33.07 29.91 23.94
C PHE A 789 34.26 30.88 23.97
N ASP A 790 35.48 30.34 24.07
CA ASP A 790 36.68 31.15 23.92
C ASP A 790 36.77 31.77 22.51
N ARG A 791 37.04 33.08 22.45
CA ARG A 791 37.23 33.85 21.22
C ARG A 791 38.45 33.40 20.42
N ASN A 792 39.38 32.68 21.04
CA ASN A 792 40.57 32.15 20.37
C ASN A 792 40.31 30.82 19.64
N LEU A 793 39.21 30.12 19.94
CA LEU A 793 38.89 28.79 19.40
C LEU A 793 37.64 28.76 18.52
N ILE A 794 36.66 29.63 18.78
CA ILE A 794 35.42 29.70 18.01
C ILE A 794 35.35 31.01 17.23
N PHE A 795 35.04 30.93 15.94
CA PHE A 795 34.78 32.09 15.08
C PHE A 795 33.75 33.04 15.70
N THR A 796 33.96 34.34 15.52
CA THR A 796 33.05 35.41 15.99
C THR A 796 31.65 35.40 15.35
N ALA A 797 31.41 34.51 14.38
CA ALA A 797 30.15 34.38 13.65
C ALA A 797 29.14 33.40 14.27
N ILE A 798 29.54 32.52 15.19
CA ILE A 798 28.61 31.56 15.82
C ILE A 798 27.86 32.23 16.97
N PRO A 799 26.51 32.25 16.98
CA PRO A 799 25.73 32.76 18.11
C PRO A 799 26.05 32.01 19.39
N ARG A 800 26.26 32.74 20.50
CA ARG A 800 26.54 32.12 21.80
C ARG A 800 25.24 31.63 22.44
N PRO A 801 25.03 30.31 22.61
CA PRO A 801 23.87 29.80 23.33
C PRO A 801 23.91 30.20 24.81
N HIS A 802 22.72 30.38 25.38
CA HIS A 802 22.53 30.75 26.78
C HIS A 802 23.28 29.79 27.73
N ARG A 803 23.69 30.25 28.93
CA ARG A 803 24.48 29.42 29.84
C ARG A 803 23.79 28.09 30.15
N LEU A 804 22.47 28.13 30.37
CA LEU A 804 21.66 26.97 30.75
C LEU A 804 21.16 26.12 29.58
N ASP A 805 21.40 26.55 28.32
CA ASP A 805 20.98 25.78 27.14
C ASP A 805 22.03 24.71 26.83
N VAL A 806 22.04 23.65 27.65
CA VAL A 806 22.99 22.54 27.54
C VAL A 806 22.87 21.84 26.19
N LEU A 807 21.65 21.69 25.65
CA LEU A 807 21.46 21.07 24.35
C LEU A 807 22.08 21.91 23.24
N ALA A 808 21.77 23.21 23.13
CA ALA A 808 22.37 24.05 22.09
C ALA A 808 23.91 24.13 22.20
N ARG A 809 24.45 24.06 23.41
CA ARG A 809 25.91 23.96 23.66
C ARG A 809 26.51 22.66 23.12
N LEU A 810 25.86 21.53 23.36
CA LEU A 810 26.28 20.22 22.86
C LEU A 810 26.03 20.08 21.35
N THR A 811 24.97 20.69 20.79
CA THR A 811 24.74 20.77 19.33
C THR A 811 25.87 21.53 18.63
N VAL A 812 26.24 22.72 19.12
CA VAL A 812 27.39 23.47 18.57
C VAL A 812 28.68 22.65 18.66
N ALA A 813 28.89 21.91 19.75
CA ALA A 813 30.05 21.02 19.88
C ALA A 813 30.01 19.83 18.90
N GLU A 814 28.86 19.20 18.70
CA GLU A 814 28.68 18.12 17.72
C GLU A 814 28.90 18.62 16.28
N ASP A 815 28.31 19.77 15.92
CA ASP A 815 28.39 20.33 14.57
C ASP A 815 29.79 20.86 14.24
N PHE A 816 30.50 21.45 15.21
CA PHE A 816 31.91 21.81 15.03
C PHE A 816 32.78 20.57 14.83
N MET A 817 32.47 19.45 15.49
CA MET A 817 33.15 18.16 15.23
C MET A 817 32.75 17.53 13.89
N LYS A 818 31.52 17.73 13.38
CA LYS A 818 31.14 17.36 12.01
C LYS A 818 31.96 18.14 10.98
N LEU A 819 32.08 19.47 11.16
CA LEU A 819 32.91 20.32 10.30
C LEU A 819 34.37 19.86 10.31
N ILE A 820 34.94 19.55 11.48
CA ILE A 820 36.31 19.01 11.59
C ILE A 820 36.52 17.75 10.73
N LEU A 821 35.53 16.84 10.69
CA LEU A 821 35.58 15.60 9.92
C LEU A 821 35.31 15.80 8.41
N GLN A 822 34.43 16.74 8.05
CA GLN A 822 34.07 17.06 6.66
C GLN A 822 35.16 17.87 5.95
N GLU A 823 35.76 18.86 6.61
CA GLU A 823 36.84 19.73 6.11
C GLU A 823 38.21 19.03 5.94
N ARG A 824 38.24 17.71 5.73
CA ARG A 824 39.47 17.01 5.28
C ARG A 824 39.88 17.40 3.84
N VAL A 825 39.18 18.36 3.22
CA VAL A 825 39.45 18.91 1.89
C VAL A 825 39.67 20.44 1.96
N LEU A 826 40.95 20.83 2.10
CA LEU A 826 41.57 22.07 1.58
C LEU A 826 40.84 23.42 1.79
N VAL A 827 41.09 24.09 2.93
CA VAL A 827 40.97 25.56 3.03
C VAL A 827 42.18 26.15 3.78
N ALA A 828 42.90 27.08 3.15
CA ALA A 828 44.14 27.66 3.68
C ALA A 828 43.99 28.70 4.82
N ASN A 829 42.75 28.96 5.26
CA ASN A 829 42.39 29.94 6.29
C ASN A 829 41.77 29.30 7.55
N ARG A 830 42.08 28.02 7.83
CA ARG A 830 41.57 27.33 9.02
C ARG A 830 42.22 27.92 10.29
N PRO A 831 41.44 28.26 11.34
CA PRO A 831 42.01 28.63 12.64
C PRO A 831 42.65 27.39 13.27
N ARG A 832 43.92 27.50 13.66
CA ARG A 832 44.63 26.41 14.34
C ARG A 832 43.95 26.09 15.66
N HIS A 833 43.58 24.83 15.85
CA HIS A 833 42.92 24.36 17.08
C HIS A 833 43.82 23.39 17.84
N VAL A 834 43.75 23.40 19.18
CA VAL A 834 44.70 22.65 20.03
C VAL A 834 44.73 21.14 19.75
N PHE A 835 43.63 20.59 19.20
CA PHE A 835 43.43 19.19 18.85
C PHE A 835 43.73 18.85 17.37
N GLU A 836 44.30 19.77 16.59
CA GLU A 836 44.51 19.64 15.14
C GLU A 836 45.45 18.46 14.79
N ASP A 837 46.56 18.31 15.51
CA ASP A 837 47.56 17.24 15.28
C ASP A 837 47.04 15.81 15.55
N SER A 838 45.88 15.67 16.21
CA SER A 838 45.31 14.37 16.64
C SER A 838 44.29 13.79 15.65
N VAL A 839 44.49 14.01 14.35
CA VAL A 839 43.55 13.74 13.23
C VAL A 839 42.90 12.35 13.25
N LEU A 840 43.61 11.31 13.69
CA LEU A 840 43.10 9.93 13.75
C LEU A 840 42.14 9.68 14.92
N CYS A 841 42.16 10.52 15.95
CA CYS A 841 41.27 10.45 17.11
C CYS A 841 39.98 11.26 16.94
N HIS A 842 39.91 12.16 15.94
CA HIS A 842 38.72 13.00 15.69
C HIS A 842 37.41 12.21 15.54
N PRO A 843 37.32 11.05 14.85
CA PRO A 843 36.07 10.29 14.73
C PRO A 843 35.60 9.71 16.06
N PHE A 844 36.53 9.29 16.92
CA PHE A 844 36.22 8.73 18.24
C PHE A 844 35.77 9.82 19.20
N ALA A 845 36.43 10.98 19.20
CA ALA A 845 35.99 12.15 19.96
C ALA A 845 34.59 12.61 19.51
N PHE A 846 34.32 12.69 18.21
CA PHE A 846 32.99 12.99 17.68
C PHE A 846 31.92 11.99 18.14
N HIS A 847 32.22 10.68 18.09
CA HIS A 847 31.31 9.65 18.58
C HIS A 847 31.01 9.81 20.08
N SER A 848 32.01 10.14 20.90
CA SER A 848 31.82 10.43 22.33
C SER A 848 31.01 11.70 22.60
N VAL A 849 31.21 12.78 21.83
CA VAL A 849 30.37 14.00 21.92
C VAL A 849 28.92 13.69 21.55
N ARG A 850 28.68 12.96 20.45
CA ARG A 850 27.33 12.58 20.03
C ARG A 850 26.65 11.62 21.02
N THR A 851 27.41 10.72 21.64
CA THR A 851 26.92 9.84 22.71
C THR A 851 26.54 10.63 23.96
N LEU A 852 27.35 11.64 24.34
CA LEU A 852 27.04 12.56 25.42
C LEU A 852 25.78 13.39 25.11
N TYR A 853 25.68 13.98 23.91
CA TYR A 853 24.50 14.72 23.46
C TYR A 853 23.22 13.87 23.59
N MET A 854 23.20 12.67 22.99
CA MET A 854 22.04 11.77 23.03
C MET A 854 21.68 11.37 24.46
N ARG A 855 22.68 11.13 25.31
CA ARG A 855 22.47 10.84 26.74
C ARG A 855 21.84 12.03 27.47
N THR A 856 22.39 13.23 27.30
CA THR A 856 21.87 14.45 27.93
C THR A 856 20.47 14.81 27.45
N GLN A 857 20.15 14.58 26.17
CA GLN A 857 18.78 14.77 25.64
C GLN A 857 17.79 13.77 26.28
N ASN A 858 18.15 12.48 26.34
CA ASN A 858 17.26 11.46 26.91
C ASN A 858 17.10 11.56 28.44
N GLN A 859 18.12 12.04 29.15
CA GLN A 859 18.10 12.25 30.60
C GLN A 859 17.70 13.68 31.00
N LEU A 860 17.29 14.53 30.06
CA LEU A 860 17.02 15.95 30.32
C LEU A 860 15.94 16.17 31.37
N MET A 861 14.88 15.34 31.36
CA MET A 861 13.80 15.38 32.35
C MET A 861 14.23 14.88 33.74
N ASP A 862 15.29 14.06 33.85
CA ASP A 862 15.80 13.62 35.16
C ASP A 862 16.36 14.81 35.97
N LEU A 863 16.84 15.85 35.29
CA LEU A 863 17.35 17.09 35.91
C LEU A 863 16.25 17.97 36.52
N PHE A 864 14.98 17.76 36.13
CA PHE A 864 13.83 18.51 36.65
C PHE A 864 13.08 17.76 37.75
N ASN A 865 13.47 16.53 38.08
CA ASN A 865 12.95 15.85 39.27
C ASN A 865 13.41 16.57 40.53
N ASP A 866 12.58 16.53 41.58
CA ASP A 866 12.98 17.06 42.88
C ASP A 866 14.06 16.18 43.52
N PRO A 867 15.10 16.79 44.14
CA PRO A 867 16.06 16.05 44.95
C PRO A 867 15.35 15.54 46.22
N VAL A 868 15.40 14.22 46.42
CA VAL A 868 14.82 13.48 47.57
C VAL A 868 15.70 13.62 48.81
#